data_AF-A0A674PPT8-F1
#
_entry.id   AF-A0A674PPT8-F1
#
_cell.length_a   1.000
_cell.length_b   1.000
_cell.length_c   1.000
_cell.angle_alpha   90.00
_cell.angle_beta   90.00
_cell.angle_gamma   90.00
#
_symmetry.space_group_name_H-M   'P 1'
#
loop_
_entity.id
_entity.type
_entity.pdbx_description
1 polymer ?
#
loop_
_entity_poly.entity_id
_entity_poly.type
_entity_poly.pdbx_seq_one_letter_code
_entity_poly.pdbx_strand_id
1 'polypeptide(L)'
;FAAEDPAKNELVSSSLESARQCLLNQDYGTAFVHYLLVLNLAPLFKDLAKESFRFTLFKWSEELDSLGRIQDLFDCYEQALELFPTDEVILNSMGEHLFRMGFRDEAAGHFHKALKVRPDYPEARENFHRVANWLVERWHFFMLNDYGRNRKYQQAIQKAVQSGCNTVLDIGTGTGILGMCAKKAGAAEVYACELSKTMYELAREVVTANGMDGGIKILHMKSLEMEIPKDIPQRVSLVVTETVDAGLFGEGIIESLIHAWHHLLLPPQEQSVTGRVIPAGATVFAMAVECLEIRRHHRVCVSEVGGLSMVAAGELRSPVSCSSEPDDSTEPYTTERLSRLPGGYKSLTQPFTALNIDFNNVQELEGLTSREVQRLRLPVIQEGELDALTVWFQLHLDEENSLSTGPQEDTCWEQAVYPVHNTKGFLLKPEDELVVEVSCRDAYLRLCSVAVVRNGREIRLDQRLDTQACENHISNRNPEAELCSALSSLQTEQNPPSNDFCSLESSEIALLNNHAYHQSFRAALAKLISQLKGKWQNRAGADPGSTDRSDLLYVLDVSEGFSLLSLIAASHGHVKAYSSVEKKKQQEVLKRLATSNNIPEERLEFWLNHVEDEQGMLKRPSREKLWSGIMLDCVETCGLIRQKLMEKASLARCLLEDGGRVFPEKIVVYGTLVESDTLLLESAVQGREPTLGFNIAPFINQFTVPVHVFLDFSTLDCKHLSQSVELFVLDLMDATSTLTSFMHTQVQATAAGRITAVPFWYNIYLDQEISVSTLSQNSHWKQAAAVLQEPLEVGAGEWLRLSVKLHKSTISISVDKDDSQ
;
A
#
# COMPACT_ATOMS: atom_id res chain seq x y z
N PHE A 1 29.87 46.76 -22.83
CA PHE A 1 30.81 46.96 -21.71
C PHE A 1 30.63 48.35 -21.14
N ALA A 2 29.65 48.52 -20.25
CA ALA A 2 29.54 49.71 -19.40
C ALA A 2 30.25 49.40 -18.08
N ALA A 3 30.93 50.40 -17.51
CA ALA A 3 31.87 50.28 -16.40
C ALA A 3 31.27 49.52 -15.18
N GLU A 4 31.86 48.38 -14.84
CA GLU A 4 31.61 47.68 -13.57
C GLU A 4 32.49 48.27 -12.46
N ASP A 5 31.92 48.35 -11.25
CA ASP A 5 32.57 48.78 -10.01
C ASP A 5 33.77 47.86 -9.68
N PRO A 6 35.02 48.39 -9.62
CA PRO A 6 36.20 47.60 -9.30
C PRO A 6 36.12 46.86 -7.97
N ALA A 7 35.48 47.47 -6.95
CA ALA A 7 35.33 46.87 -5.63
C ALA A 7 34.37 45.68 -5.68
N LYS A 8 33.32 45.76 -6.53
CA LYS A 8 32.40 44.65 -6.78
C LYS A 8 33.13 43.48 -7.44
N ASN A 9 33.98 43.74 -8.44
CA ASN A 9 34.72 42.70 -9.15
C ASN A 9 35.79 42.01 -8.27
N GLU A 10 36.43 42.76 -7.37
CA GLU A 10 37.33 42.23 -6.35
C GLU A 10 36.59 41.38 -5.31
N LEU A 11 35.41 41.83 -4.84
CA LEU A 11 34.57 41.08 -3.92
C LEU A 11 34.05 39.77 -4.54
N VAL A 12 33.63 39.80 -5.81
CA VAL A 12 33.18 38.61 -6.54
C VAL A 12 34.31 37.61 -6.72
N SER A 13 35.50 38.08 -7.10
CA SER A 13 36.67 37.22 -7.30
C SER A 13 37.14 36.57 -5.99
N SER A 14 37.27 37.36 -4.92
CA SER A 14 37.65 36.85 -3.60
C SER A 14 36.61 35.90 -3.01
N SER A 15 35.32 36.21 -3.15
CA SER A 15 34.24 35.33 -2.65
C SER A 15 34.18 34.01 -3.43
N LEU A 16 34.44 34.01 -4.73
CA LEU A 16 34.48 32.78 -5.53
C LEU A 16 35.68 31.89 -5.14
N GLU A 17 36.83 32.49 -4.83
CA GLU A 17 37.99 31.76 -4.31
C GLU A 17 37.71 31.18 -2.93
N SER A 18 37.11 31.97 -2.03
CA SER A 18 36.67 31.50 -0.71
C SER A 18 35.66 30.35 -0.82
N ALA A 19 34.67 30.44 -1.72
CA ALA A 19 33.70 29.36 -1.94
C ALA A 19 34.40 28.05 -2.31
N ARG A 20 35.39 28.10 -3.21
CA ARG A 20 36.16 26.92 -3.62
C ARG A 20 37.04 26.37 -2.50
N GLN A 21 37.65 27.24 -1.69
CA GLN A 21 38.48 26.83 -0.57
C GLN A 21 37.66 26.19 0.56
N CYS A 22 36.50 26.78 0.91
CA CYS A 22 35.55 26.18 1.85
C CYS A 22 35.08 24.81 1.36
N LEU A 23 34.79 24.68 0.06
CA LEU A 23 34.38 23.41 -0.53
C LEU A 23 35.47 22.32 -0.40
N LEU A 24 36.74 22.67 -0.63
CA LEU A 24 37.87 21.75 -0.43
C LEU A 24 38.03 21.32 1.03
N ASN A 25 37.69 22.21 1.97
CA ASN A 25 37.72 21.95 3.41
C ASN A 25 36.46 21.24 3.93
N GLN A 26 35.51 20.88 3.06
CA GLN A 26 34.21 20.31 3.42
C GLN A 26 33.36 21.21 4.34
N ASP A 27 33.59 22.53 4.29
CA ASP A 27 32.73 23.52 4.94
C ASP A 27 31.65 23.98 3.94
N TYR A 28 30.63 23.13 3.76
CA TYR A 28 29.62 23.34 2.72
C TYR A 28 28.69 24.52 3.02
N GLY A 29 28.39 24.78 4.29
CA GLY A 29 27.55 25.91 4.69
C GLY A 29 28.18 27.26 4.33
N THR A 30 29.45 27.47 4.68
CA THR A 30 30.17 28.70 4.32
C THR A 30 30.39 28.81 2.81
N ALA A 31 30.70 27.69 2.15
CA ALA A 31 30.82 27.65 0.69
C ALA A 31 29.51 28.05 0.00
N PHE A 32 28.37 27.58 0.49
CA PHE A 32 27.04 27.91 -0.05
C PHE A 32 26.76 29.41 0.02
N VAL A 33 27.01 30.03 1.17
CA VAL A 33 26.82 31.49 1.35
C VAL A 33 27.71 32.30 0.41
N HIS A 34 28.98 31.91 0.23
CA HIS A 34 29.87 32.59 -0.72
C HIS A 34 29.40 32.43 -2.17
N TYR A 35 28.92 31.23 -2.56
CA TYR A 35 28.34 31.05 -3.89
C TYR A 35 27.08 31.90 -4.09
N LEU A 36 26.16 31.94 -3.11
CA LEU A 36 24.96 32.79 -3.18
C LEU A 36 25.32 34.26 -3.39
N LEU A 37 26.32 34.77 -2.65
CA LEU A 37 26.80 36.13 -2.79
C LEU A 37 27.33 36.40 -4.20
N VAL A 38 28.20 35.51 -4.71
CA VAL A 38 28.79 35.62 -6.06
C VAL A 38 27.71 35.61 -7.14
N LEU A 39 26.76 34.68 -7.06
CA LEU A 39 25.73 34.48 -8.07
C LEU A 39 24.67 35.58 -8.09
N ASN A 40 24.41 36.21 -6.94
CA ASN A 40 23.56 37.40 -6.84
C ASN A 40 24.26 38.66 -7.38
N LEU A 41 25.54 38.86 -7.03
CA LEU A 41 26.29 40.04 -7.46
C LEU A 41 26.69 39.98 -8.94
N ALA A 42 27.04 38.81 -9.45
CA ALA A 42 27.53 38.62 -10.81
C ALA A 42 26.85 37.41 -11.49
N PRO A 43 25.61 37.57 -12.01
CA PRO A 43 24.86 36.50 -12.66
C PRO A 43 25.55 35.85 -13.87
N LEU A 44 26.53 36.51 -14.47
CA LEU A 44 27.35 35.97 -15.56
C LEU A 44 28.17 34.73 -15.17
N PHE A 45 28.36 34.46 -13.87
CA PHE A 45 29.01 33.24 -13.39
C PHE A 45 28.07 32.06 -13.20
N LYS A 46 26.75 32.23 -13.39
CA LYS A 46 25.75 31.18 -13.18
C LYS A 46 26.08 29.90 -13.93
N ASP A 47 26.39 29.98 -15.22
CA ASP A 47 26.70 28.79 -16.03
C ASP A 47 28.01 28.11 -15.60
N LEU A 48 29.02 28.91 -15.23
CA LEU A 48 30.34 28.39 -14.84
C LEU A 48 30.31 27.72 -13.46
N ALA A 49 29.56 28.29 -12.52
CA ALA A 49 29.50 27.82 -11.14
C ALA A 49 28.35 26.84 -10.87
N LYS A 50 27.46 26.60 -11.84
CA LYS A 50 26.25 25.77 -11.70
C LYS A 50 26.50 24.42 -11.01
N GLU A 51 27.44 23.64 -11.54
CA GLU A 51 27.72 22.29 -11.03
C GLU A 51 28.34 22.33 -9.62
N SER A 52 29.27 23.26 -9.36
CA SER A 52 29.88 23.40 -8.03
C SER A 52 28.87 23.89 -7.00
N PHE A 53 28.01 24.84 -7.36
CA PHE A 53 26.92 25.32 -6.51
C PHE A 53 25.93 24.21 -6.16
N ARG A 54 25.51 23.41 -7.16
CA ARG A 54 24.63 22.26 -6.95
C ARG A 54 25.25 21.24 -6.00
N PHE A 55 26.51 20.88 -6.23
CA PHE A 55 27.21 19.96 -5.34
C PHE A 55 27.29 20.50 -3.90
N THR A 56 27.62 21.79 -3.72
CA THR A 56 27.66 22.44 -2.41
C THR A 56 26.28 22.46 -1.74
N LEU A 57 25.23 22.81 -2.48
CA LEU A 57 23.85 22.79 -1.99
C LEU A 57 23.48 21.39 -1.48
N PHE A 58 23.71 20.33 -2.27
CA PHE A 58 23.30 18.98 -1.89
C PHE A 58 24.07 18.46 -0.67
N LYS A 59 25.38 18.74 -0.58
CA LYS A 59 26.16 18.40 0.61
C LYS A 59 25.73 19.16 1.86
N TRP A 60 25.42 20.45 1.71
CA TRP A 60 24.90 21.23 2.82
C TRP A 60 23.50 20.77 3.25
N SER A 61 22.62 20.43 2.31
CA SER A 61 21.31 19.85 2.60
C SER A 61 21.41 18.51 3.31
N GLU A 62 22.31 17.60 2.91
CA GLU A 62 22.58 16.33 3.61
C GLU A 62 22.99 16.58 5.07
N GLU A 63 23.86 17.56 5.33
CA GLU A 63 24.27 17.91 6.69
C GLU A 63 23.12 18.51 7.52
N LEU A 64 22.35 19.43 6.94
CA LEU A 64 21.20 20.03 7.62
C LEU A 64 20.12 18.99 7.97
N ASP A 65 19.87 18.03 7.07
CA ASP A 65 18.96 16.91 7.28
C ASP A 65 19.43 16.05 8.47
N SER A 66 20.72 15.70 8.52
CA SER A 66 21.31 14.94 9.64
C SER A 66 21.24 15.64 10.99
N LEU A 67 21.22 16.98 10.98
CA LEU A 67 21.09 17.82 12.18
C LEU A 67 19.62 18.12 12.55
N GLY A 68 18.66 17.65 11.76
CA GLY A 68 17.23 17.95 11.94
C GLY A 68 16.87 19.42 11.68
N ARG A 69 17.73 20.18 10.97
CA ARG A 69 17.52 21.60 10.64
C ARG A 69 16.71 21.75 9.35
N ILE A 70 15.47 21.25 9.38
CA ILE A 70 14.63 21.10 8.19
C ILE A 70 14.22 22.44 7.57
N GLN A 71 13.95 23.47 8.38
CA GLN A 71 13.59 24.79 7.85
C GLN A 71 14.74 25.41 7.06
N ASP A 72 15.96 25.40 7.63
CA ASP A 72 17.14 25.94 6.96
C ASP A 72 17.44 25.21 5.65
N LEU A 73 17.15 23.91 5.60
CA LEU A 73 17.29 23.09 4.40
C LEU A 73 16.38 23.58 3.27
N PHE A 74 15.10 23.84 3.57
CA PHE A 74 14.17 24.35 2.57
C PHE A 74 14.48 25.79 2.17
N ASP A 75 14.91 26.64 3.10
CA ASP A 75 15.37 28.00 2.80
C ASP A 75 16.55 27.98 1.81
N CYS A 76 17.47 27.01 1.93
CA CYS A 76 18.57 26.84 0.98
C CYS A 76 18.07 26.44 -0.42
N TYR A 77 17.09 25.54 -0.52
CA TYR A 77 16.48 25.17 -1.81
C TYR A 77 15.72 26.34 -2.44
N GLU A 78 14.98 27.12 -1.65
CA GLU A 78 14.27 28.31 -2.13
C GLU A 78 15.25 29.34 -2.71
N GLN A 79 16.31 29.69 -1.96
CA GLN A 79 17.37 30.60 -2.43
C GLN A 79 18.07 30.07 -3.70
N ALA A 80 18.29 28.76 -3.78
CA ALA A 80 18.86 28.13 -4.95
C ALA A 80 17.92 28.23 -6.18
N LEU A 81 16.62 28.05 -5.99
CA LEU A 81 15.61 28.17 -7.05
C LEU A 81 15.33 29.62 -7.45
N GLU A 82 15.54 30.60 -6.57
CA GLU A 82 15.55 32.02 -6.96
C GLU A 82 16.68 32.32 -7.96
N LEU A 83 17.86 31.72 -7.75
CA LEU A 83 19.00 31.86 -8.65
C LEU A 83 18.84 31.04 -9.93
N PHE A 84 18.30 29.82 -9.82
CA PHE A 84 18.15 28.85 -10.90
C PHE A 84 16.72 28.28 -10.96
N PRO A 85 15.72 29.07 -11.40
CA PRO A 85 14.30 28.68 -11.32
C PRO A 85 13.91 27.52 -12.24
N THR A 86 14.72 27.25 -13.25
CA THR A 86 14.53 26.17 -14.23
C THR A 86 15.63 25.11 -14.14
N ASP A 87 16.30 24.97 -12.99
CA ASP A 87 17.22 23.86 -12.79
C ASP A 87 16.45 22.61 -12.39
N GLU A 88 16.33 21.68 -13.32
CA GLU A 88 15.57 20.47 -13.16
C GLU A 88 16.10 19.58 -12.02
N VAL A 89 17.40 19.63 -11.75
CA VAL A 89 18.02 18.77 -10.74
C VAL A 89 17.79 19.33 -9.35
N ILE A 90 17.90 20.65 -9.15
CA ILE A 90 17.51 21.31 -7.89
C ILE A 90 16.02 21.11 -7.62
N LEU A 91 15.16 21.26 -8.64
CA LEU A 91 13.72 21.00 -8.53
C LEU A 91 13.45 19.56 -8.09
N ASN A 92 14.09 18.57 -8.73
CA ASN A 92 13.95 17.17 -8.33
C ASN A 92 14.46 16.90 -6.90
N SER A 93 15.62 17.44 -6.53
CA SER A 93 16.18 17.25 -5.19
C SER A 93 15.32 17.87 -4.08
N MET A 94 14.73 19.04 -4.31
CA MET A 94 13.76 19.65 -3.40
C MET A 94 12.52 18.76 -3.25
N GLY A 95 11.98 18.27 -4.37
CA GLY A 95 10.86 17.33 -4.37
C GLY A 95 11.16 16.04 -3.60
N GLU A 96 12.37 15.49 -3.71
CA GLU A 96 12.79 14.29 -2.98
C GLU A 96 12.82 14.52 -1.46
N HIS A 97 13.28 15.68 -0.99
CA HIS A 97 13.25 16.04 0.42
C HIS A 97 11.82 16.25 0.93
N LEU A 98 10.98 16.96 0.18
CA LEU A 98 9.56 17.14 0.52
C LEU A 98 8.84 15.79 0.63
N PHE A 99 9.08 14.89 -0.32
CA PHE A 99 8.49 13.55 -0.31
C PHE A 99 8.91 12.75 0.92
N ARG A 100 10.21 12.77 1.28
CA ARG A 100 10.72 12.10 2.50
C ARG A 100 10.08 12.64 3.78
N MET A 101 9.74 13.92 3.82
CA MET A 101 9.08 14.57 4.96
C MET A 101 7.55 14.41 4.94
N GLY A 102 6.98 13.73 3.95
CA GLY A 102 5.54 13.49 3.84
C GLY A 102 4.75 14.58 3.10
N PHE A 103 5.40 15.65 2.60
CA PHE A 103 4.78 16.73 1.83
C PHE A 103 4.59 16.31 0.36
N ARG A 104 3.63 15.42 0.12
CA ARG A 104 3.42 14.72 -1.17
C ARG A 104 2.95 15.66 -2.28
N ASP A 105 1.98 16.54 -2.00
CA ASP A 105 1.45 17.47 -3.00
C ASP A 105 2.53 18.45 -3.49
N GLU A 106 3.28 19.03 -2.56
CA GLU A 106 4.39 19.93 -2.87
C GLU A 106 5.49 19.20 -3.65
N ALA A 107 5.87 17.99 -3.21
CA ALA A 107 6.86 17.16 -3.90
C ALA A 107 6.48 16.91 -5.37
N ALA A 108 5.24 16.51 -5.63
CA ALA A 108 4.75 16.32 -7.00
C ALA A 108 4.80 17.59 -7.83
N GLY A 109 4.45 18.75 -7.24
CA GLY A 109 4.59 20.05 -7.90
C GLY A 109 6.03 20.32 -8.36
N HIS A 110 7.02 19.98 -7.54
CA HIS A 110 8.44 20.11 -7.88
C HIS A 110 8.91 19.10 -8.94
N PHE A 111 8.52 17.83 -8.84
CA PHE A 111 8.83 16.84 -9.87
C PHE A 111 8.19 17.20 -11.22
N HIS A 112 6.94 17.65 -11.21
CA HIS A 112 6.24 18.08 -12.42
C HIS A 112 6.89 19.32 -13.04
N LYS A 113 7.36 20.29 -12.25
CA LYS A 113 8.16 21.42 -12.75
C LYS A 113 9.47 20.93 -13.39
N ALA A 114 10.17 19.99 -12.77
CA ALA A 114 11.39 19.40 -13.34
C ALA A 114 11.12 18.70 -14.69
N LEU A 115 10.02 17.97 -14.80
CA LEU A 115 9.57 17.32 -16.05
C LEU A 115 9.10 18.31 -17.12
N LYS A 116 8.51 19.45 -16.73
CA LYS A 116 8.20 20.54 -17.67
C LYS A 116 9.46 21.15 -18.29
N VAL A 117 10.54 21.27 -17.50
CA VAL A 117 11.83 21.78 -17.97
C VAL A 117 12.54 20.74 -18.86
N ARG A 118 12.62 19.49 -18.38
CA ARG A 118 13.22 18.36 -19.10
C ARG A 118 12.27 17.15 -19.04
N PRO A 119 11.45 16.94 -20.08
CA PRO A 119 10.49 15.82 -20.13
C PRO A 119 11.16 14.45 -20.00
N ASP A 120 12.36 14.29 -20.55
CA ASP A 120 13.13 13.05 -20.53
C ASP A 120 14.03 12.92 -19.29
N TYR A 121 13.74 13.61 -18.17
CA TYR A 121 14.50 13.48 -16.93
C TYR A 121 14.09 12.22 -16.15
N PRO A 122 14.89 11.12 -16.17
CA PRO A 122 14.43 9.85 -15.61
C PRO A 122 14.16 9.89 -14.11
N GLU A 123 15.02 10.56 -13.33
CA GLU A 123 14.92 10.64 -11.87
C GLU A 123 13.66 11.40 -11.42
N ALA A 124 13.36 12.55 -12.05
CA ALA A 124 12.13 13.29 -11.76
C ALA A 124 10.89 12.51 -12.19
N ARG A 125 10.96 11.74 -13.29
CA ARG A 125 9.83 10.93 -13.76
C ARG A 125 9.52 9.80 -12.79
N GLU A 126 10.55 9.09 -12.34
CA GLU A 126 10.41 8.01 -11.36
C GLU A 126 9.89 8.54 -10.03
N ASN A 127 10.47 9.63 -9.54
CA ASN A 127 10.00 10.27 -8.32
C ASN A 127 8.55 10.74 -8.44
N PHE A 128 8.16 11.32 -9.58
CA PHE A 128 6.77 11.69 -9.84
C PHE A 128 5.85 10.47 -9.81
N HIS A 129 6.21 9.36 -10.47
CA HIS A 129 5.40 8.12 -10.43
C HIS A 129 5.24 7.57 -9.00
N ARG A 130 6.29 7.65 -8.17
CA ARG A 130 6.23 7.25 -6.76
C ARG A 130 5.22 8.09 -5.98
N VAL A 131 5.15 9.39 -6.25
CA VAL A 131 4.18 10.29 -5.61
C VAL A 131 2.79 10.17 -6.22
N ALA A 132 2.67 9.93 -7.52
CA ALA A 132 1.39 9.84 -8.23
C ALA A 132 0.45 8.78 -7.63
N ASN A 133 0.99 7.65 -7.17
CA ASN A 133 0.22 6.62 -6.45
C ASN A 133 -0.46 7.13 -5.17
N TRP A 134 0.10 8.14 -4.52
CA TRP A 134 -0.48 8.75 -3.31
C TRP A 134 -1.41 9.90 -3.61
N LEU A 135 -1.26 10.57 -4.76
CA LEU A 135 -2.06 11.74 -5.10
C LEU A 135 -3.39 11.40 -5.75
N VAL A 136 -3.39 10.34 -6.57
CA VAL A 136 -4.55 9.85 -7.29
C VAL A 136 -4.66 8.37 -7.02
N GLU A 137 -5.71 7.98 -6.34
CA GLU A 137 -5.96 6.57 -6.06
C GLU A 137 -6.26 5.81 -7.35
N ARG A 138 -5.76 4.59 -7.45
CA ARG A 138 -5.73 3.85 -8.72
C ARG A 138 -7.12 3.45 -9.22
N TRP A 139 -8.08 3.28 -8.31
CA TRP A 139 -9.46 2.96 -8.67
C TRP A 139 -10.14 4.06 -9.50
N HIS A 140 -9.68 5.32 -9.45
CA HIS A 140 -10.22 6.37 -10.33
C HIS A 140 -10.10 6.01 -11.83
N PHE A 141 -8.99 5.38 -12.24
CA PHE A 141 -8.81 4.97 -13.64
C PHE A 141 -9.84 3.90 -14.03
N PHE A 142 -10.02 2.91 -13.15
CA PHE A 142 -10.94 1.81 -13.39
C PHE A 142 -12.41 2.29 -13.38
N MET A 143 -12.79 3.14 -12.43
CA MET A 143 -14.13 3.73 -12.38
C MET A 143 -14.47 4.62 -13.57
N LEU A 144 -13.50 5.41 -14.05
CA LEU A 144 -13.71 6.27 -15.22
C LEU A 144 -13.85 5.45 -16.50
N ASN A 145 -13.24 4.26 -16.53
CA ASN A 145 -13.39 3.29 -17.60
C ASN A 145 -14.69 2.47 -17.53
N ASP A 146 -15.36 2.44 -16.37
CA ASP A 146 -16.67 1.79 -16.21
C ASP A 146 -17.79 2.61 -16.88
N TYR A 147 -17.96 2.39 -18.17
CA TYR A 147 -18.99 3.03 -18.98
C TYR A 147 -20.41 2.71 -18.48
N GLY A 148 -20.63 1.49 -17.98
CA GLY A 148 -21.93 1.04 -17.47
C GLY A 148 -22.37 1.84 -16.26
N ARG A 149 -21.45 2.00 -15.29
CA ARG A 149 -21.62 2.86 -14.11
C ARG A 149 -21.87 4.31 -14.51
N ASN A 150 -20.98 4.88 -15.32
CA ASN A 150 -21.06 6.28 -15.73
C ASN A 150 -22.39 6.59 -16.42
N ARG A 151 -22.86 5.70 -17.29
CA ARG A 151 -24.13 5.85 -18.00
C ARG A 151 -25.34 5.83 -17.07
N LYS A 152 -25.37 4.92 -16.08
CA LYS A 152 -26.48 4.82 -15.11
C LYS A 152 -26.56 6.07 -14.22
N TYR A 153 -25.41 6.59 -13.75
CA TYR A 153 -25.36 7.87 -13.05
C TYR A 153 -25.86 9.02 -13.93
N GLN A 154 -25.39 9.10 -15.19
CA GLN A 154 -25.86 10.12 -16.13
C GLN A 154 -27.39 10.07 -16.32
N GLN A 155 -27.97 8.88 -16.47
CA GLN A 155 -29.41 8.71 -16.66
C GLN A 155 -30.21 9.15 -15.43
N ALA A 156 -29.79 8.73 -14.23
CA ALA A 156 -30.45 9.11 -12.98
C ALA A 156 -30.37 10.63 -12.74
N ILE A 157 -29.18 11.22 -12.92
CA ILE A 157 -28.96 12.68 -12.82
C ILE A 157 -29.83 13.42 -13.84
N GLN A 158 -29.85 12.96 -15.10
CA GLN A 158 -30.63 13.57 -16.16
C GLN A 158 -32.13 13.55 -15.83
N LYS A 159 -32.66 12.41 -15.36
CA LYS A 159 -34.06 12.28 -14.94
C LYS A 159 -34.38 13.22 -13.78
N ALA A 160 -33.52 13.30 -12.77
CA ALA A 160 -33.71 14.21 -11.63
C ALA A 160 -33.74 15.68 -12.07
N VAL A 161 -32.77 16.13 -12.87
CA VAL A 161 -32.70 17.51 -13.38
C VAL A 161 -33.93 17.84 -14.23
N GLN A 162 -34.32 16.96 -15.16
CA GLN A 162 -35.52 17.16 -16.00
C GLN A 162 -36.82 17.16 -15.20
N SER A 163 -36.84 16.53 -14.02
CA SER A 163 -37.97 16.55 -13.09
C SER A 163 -38.03 17.79 -12.19
N GLY A 164 -37.13 18.76 -12.38
CA GLY A 164 -37.15 20.06 -11.70
C GLY A 164 -36.02 20.31 -10.70
N CYS A 165 -35.09 19.37 -10.51
CA CYS A 165 -33.92 19.58 -9.66
C CYS A 165 -32.86 20.42 -10.39
N ASN A 166 -32.97 21.75 -10.30
CA ASN A 166 -32.17 22.68 -11.10
C ASN A 166 -30.90 23.21 -10.41
N THR A 167 -30.73 22.94 -9.11
CA THR A 167 -29.56 23.33 -8.31
C THR A 167 -28.93 22.08 -7.72
N VAL A 168 -27.69 21.77 -8.12
CA VAL A 168 -27.05 20.49 -7.82
C VAL A 168 -25.78 20.70 -6.98
N LEU A 169 -25.56 19.84 -5.98
CA LEU A 169 -24.29 19.71 -5.27
C LEU A 169 -23.71 18.31 -5.53
N ASP A 170 -22.51 18.24 -6.07
CA ASP A 170 -21.72 17.02 -6.26
C ASP A 170 -20.70 16.88 -5.13
N ILE A 171 -20.92 15.93 -4.22
CA ILE A 171 -20.06 15.68 -3.05
C ILE A 171 -19.04 14.61 -3.40
N GLY A 172 -17.75 14.91 -3.22
CA GLY A 172 -16.67 14.01 -3.63
C GLY A 172 -16.56 13.95 -5.15
N THR A 173 -16.46 15.12 -5.79
CA THR A 173 -16.62 15.25 -7.24
C THR A 173 -15.53 14.51 -8.04
N GLY A 174 -14.37 14.23 -7.44
CA GLY A 174 -13.24 13.58 -8.09
C GLY A 174 -12.80 14.37 -9.32
N THR A 175 -13.09 13.86 -10.51
CA THR A 175 -12.76 14.54 -11.79
C THR A 175 -13.80 15.55 -12.26
N GLY A 176 -14.94 15.68 -11.57
CA GLY A 176 -16.06 16.54 -11.98
C GLY A 176 -17.08 15.87 -12.90
N ILE A 177 -16.96 14.56 -13.18
CA ILE A 177 -17.79 13.87 -14.16
C ILE A 177 -19.29 13.93 -13.85
N LEU A 178 -19.69 13.78 -12.58
CA LEU A 178 -21.10 13.80 -12.17
C LEU A 178 -21.67 15.23 -12.23
N GLY A 179 -20.93 16.23 -11.73
CA GLY A 179 -21.25 17.65 -11.92
C GLY A 179 -21.38 18.05 -13.40
N MET A 180 -20.50 17.56 -14.28
CA MET A 180 -20.61 17.79 -15.73
C MET A 180 -21.85 17.10 -16.33
N CYS A 181 -22.21 15.90 -15.88
CA CYS A 181 -23.48 15.25 -16.25
C CYS A 181 -24.68 16.11 -15.86
N ALA A 182 -24.71 16.64 -14.64
CA ALA A 182 -25.77 17.54 -14.17
C ALA A 182 -25.86 18.82 -15.02
N LYS A 183 -24.70 19.43 -15.32
CA LYS A 183 -24.67 20.64 -16.16
C LYS A 183 -25.17 20.36 -17.58
N LYS A 184 -24.73 19.25 -18.18
CA LYS A 184 -25.15 18.81 -19.51
C LYS A 184 -26.65 18.47 -19.56
N ALA A 185 -27.21 17.98 -18.46
CA ALA A 185 -28.64 17.69 -18.34
C ALA A 185 -29.52 18.95 -18.23
N GLY A 186 -28.93 20.13 -18.02
CA GLY A 186 -29.63 21.41 -17.97
C GLY A 186 -29.75 22.03 -16.58
N ALA A 187 -28.97 21.56 -15.58
CA ALA A 187 -28.94 22.19 -14.26
C ALA A 187 -28.52 23.67 -14.37
N ALA A 188 -29.28 24.54 -13.70
CA ALA A 188 -29.04 25.98 -13.70
C ALA A 188 -27.72 26.31 -12.97
N GLU A 189 -27.56 25.76 -11.77
CA GLU A 189 -26.38 25.91 -10.93
C GLU A 189 -25.85 24.54 -10.52
N VAL A 190 -24.54 24.35 -10.62
CA VAL A 190 -23.85 23.15 -10.15
C VAL A 190 -22.71 23.59 -9.24
N TYR A 191 -22.74 23.07 -8.02
CA TYR A 191 -21.67 23.16 -7.04
C TYR A 191 -21.02 21.79 -6.91
N ALA A 192 -19.73 21.76 -6.66
CA ALA A 192 -18.98 20.53 -6.44
C ALA A 192 -17.99 20.75 -5.30
N CYS A 193 -17.75 19.75 -4.46
CA CYS A 193 -16.68 19.80 -3.46
C CYS A 193 -15.75 18.59 -3.56
N GLU A 194 -14.46 18.84 -3.34
CA GLU A 194 -13.39 17.85 -3.34
C GLU A 194 -12.43 18.14 -2.19
N LEU A 195 -12.05 17.10 -1.47
CA LEU A 195 -11.12 17.19 -0.34
C LEU A 195 -9.66 17.13 -0.82
N SER A 196 -9.34 16.27 -1.77
CA SER A 196 -7.98 16.14 -2.28
C SER A 196 -7.64 17.37 -3.11
N LYS A 197 -6.60 18.10 -2.71
CA LYS A 197 -6.13 19.27 -3.45
C LYS A 197 -5.76 18.93 -4.89
N THR A 198 -5.08 17.79 -5.09
CA THR A 198 -4.71 17.30 -6.43
C THR A 198 -5.95 17.02 -7.28
N MET A 199 -6.95 16.32 -6.73
CA MET A 199 -8.20 16.05 -7.47
C MET A 199 -9.02 17.32 -7.72
N TYR A 200 -9.03 18.26 -6.78
CA TYR A 200 -9.67 19.57 -6.95
C TYR A 200 -9.07 20.36 -8.12
N GLU A 201 -7.74 20.45 -8.19
CA GLU A 201 -7.04 21.13 -9.28
C GLU A 201 -7.32 20.43 -10.62
N LEU A 202 -7.24 19.09 -10.64
CA LEU A 202 -7.57 18.28 -11.80
C LEU A 202 -9.02 18.50 -12.28
N ALA A 203 -9.99 18.48 -11.38
CA ALA A 203 -11.40 18.71 -11.70
C ALA A 203 -11.62 20.07 -12.35
N ARG A 204 -10.94 21.11 -11.86
CA ARG A 204 -11.00 22.46 -12.44
C ARG A 204 -10.45 22.49 -13.86
N GLU A 205 -9.31 21.83 -14.11
CA GLU A 205 -8.74 21.73 -15.44
C GLU A 205 -9.66 20.96 -16.39
N VAL A 206 -10.21 19.83 -15.94
CA VAL A 206 -11.18 19.02 -16.70
C VAL A 206 -12.43 19.83 -17.04
N VAL A 207 -13.07 20.48 -16.06
CA VAL A 207 -14.29 21.26 -16.28
C VAL A 207 -14.03 22.42 -17.25
N THR A 208 -12.89 23.09 -17.14
CA THR A 208 -12.47 24.16 -18.06
C THR A 208 -12.25 23.61 -19.47
N ALA A 209 -11.57 22.47 -19.61
CA ALA A 209 -11.31 21.83 -20.90
C ALA A 209 -12.56 21.31 -21.61
N ASN A 210 -13.66 21.13 -20.86
CA ASN A 210 -14.98 20.78 -21.39
C ASN A 210 -15.91 22.01 -21.58
N GLY A 211 -15.41 23.24 -21.36
CA GLY A 211 -16.15 24.48 -21.56
C GLY A 211 -17.30 24.70 -20.56
N MET A 212 -17.14 24.18 -19.33
CA MET A 212 -18.18 24.22 -18.28
C MET A 212 -17.77 25.04 -17.04
N ASP A 213 -16.64 25.73 -17.07
CA ASP A 213 -16.07 26.53 -15.97
C ASP A 213 -16.96 27.70 -15.54
N GLY A 214 -17.72 28.29 -16.48
CA GLY A 214 -18.70 29.33 -16.16
C GLY A 214 -19.98 28.81 -15.50
N GLY A 215 -20.17 27.49 -15.40
CA GLY A 215 -21.43 26.87 -14.98
C GLY A 215 -21.32 25.88 -13.82
N ILE A 216 -20.11 25.53 -13.39
CA ILE A 216 -19.82 24.61 -12.29
C ILE A 216 -18.83 25.27 -11.33
N LYS A 217 -19.22 25.47 -10.07
CA LYS A 217 -18.36 26.02 -9.02
C LYS A 217 -17.77 24.88 -8.18
N ILE A 218 -16.47 24.62 -8.33
CA ILE A 218 -15.75 23.60 -7.56
C ILE A 218 -15.10 24.25 -6.33
N LEU A 219 -15.26 23.62 -5.16
CA LEU A 219 -14.78 24.06 -3.86
C LEU A 219 -13.78 23.03 -3.29
N HIS A 220 -12.61 23.49 -2.85
CA HIS A 220 -11.63 22.64 -2.16
C HIS A 220 -11.96 22.61 -0.66
N MET A 221 -12.83 21.68 -0.25
CA MET A 221 -13.29 21.54 1.12
C MET A 221 -14.08 20.24 1.32
N LYS A 222 -14.26 19.82 2.58
CA LYS A 222 -15.22 18.78 2.95
C LYS A 222 -16.64 19.30 2.87
N SER A 223 -17.59 18.45 2.49
CA SER A 223 -19.02 18.76 2.52
C SER A 223 -19.50 19.15 3.93
N LEU A 224 -18.94 18.53 4.96
CA LEU A 224 -19.22 18.77 6.39
C LEU A 224 -18.85 20.19 6.86
N GLU A 225 -18.00 20.90 6.13
CA GLU A 225 -17.53 22.24 6.47
C GLU A 225 -18.25 23.33 5.65
N MET A 226 -19.14 22.94 4.74
CA MET A 226 -19.79 23.85 3.81
C MET A 226 -20.92 24.63 4.48
N GLU A 227 -20.89 25.95 4.36
CA GLU A 227 -21.84 26.86 4.99
C GLU A 227 -22.64 27.68 3.97
N ILE A 228 -23.91 27.95 4.31
CA ILE A 228 -24.79 28.86 3.55
C ILE A 228 -24.97 30.16 4.36
N PRO A 229 -24.80 31.35 3.75
CA PRO A 229 -24.56 31.63 2.33
C PRO A 229 -23.08 31.76 1.94
N LYS A 230 -22.14 31.42 2.83
CA LYS A 230 -20.70 31.70 2.69
C LYS A 230 -20.08 31.00 1.48
N ASP A 231 -20.30 29.70 1.35
CA ASP A 231 -19.64 28.86 0.34
C ASP A 231 -20.56 28.62 -0.86
N ILE A 232 -21.85 28.39 -0.60
CA ILE A 232 -22.92 28.34 -1.61
C ILE A 232 -24.06 29.30 -1.21
N PRO A 233 -24.74 29.94 -2.18
CA PRO A 233 -25.67 31.03 -1.88
C PRO A 233 -26.98 30.57 -1.24
N GLN A 234 -27.43 29.35 -1.55
CA GLN A 234 -28.71 28.81 -1.13
C GLN A 234 -28.69 27.27 -1.14
N ARG A 235 -29.71 26.68 -0.52
CA ARG A 235 -29.87 25.22 -0.50
C ARG A 235 -30.09 24.66 -1.91
N VAL A 236 -29.57 23.46 -2.15
CA VAL A 236 -29.67 22.76 -3.42
C VAL A 236 -30.88 21.82 -3.46
N SER A 237 -31.38 21.55 -4.66
CA SER A 237 -32.51 20.65 -4.90
C SER A 237 -32.09 19.21 -5.18
N LEU A 238 -30.80 18.98 -5.44
CA LEU A 238 -30.23 17.66 -5.64
C LEU A 238 -28.82 17.60 -5.06
N VAL A 239 -28.53 16.57 -4.29
CA VAL A 239 -27.18 16.12 -3.95
C VAL A 239 -26.90 14.86 -4.75
N VAL A 240 -25.74 14.82 -5.40
CA VAL A 240 -25.18 13.61 -6.00
C VAL A 240 -23.91 13.29 -5.26
N THR A 241 -23.69 12.03 -4.92
CA THR A 241 -22.46 11.57 -4.30
C THR A 241 -22.09 10.17 -4.80
N GLU A 242 -20.79 9.90 -4.75
CA GLU A 242 -20.22 8.58 -4.95
C GLU A 242 -19.11 8.29 -3.92
N THR A 243 -19.21 8.90 -2.74
CA THR A 243 -18.29 8.67 -1.62
C THR A 243 -18.64 7.37 -0.90
N VAL A 244 -18.50 6.23 -1.58
CA VAL A 244 -18.81 4.89 -1.06
C VAL A 244 -17.59 4.01 -1.24
N ASP A 245 -17.35 3.08 -0.31
CA ASP A 245 -16.28 2.09 -0.44
C ASP A 245 -16.87 0.68 -0.66
N ALA A 246 -16.06 -0.37 -0.63
CA ALA A 246 -16.53 -1.77 -0.73
C ALA A 246 -17.51 -2.17 0.40
N GLY A 247 -17.36 -1.58 1.59
CA GLY A 247 -18.28 -1.73 2.73
C GLY A 247 -19.42 -0.72 2.78
N LEU A 248 -19.66 0.03 1.70
CA LEU A 248 -20.63 1.11 1.52
C LEU A 248 -20.36 2.38 2.35
N PHE A 249 -20.01 2.26 3.63
CA PHE A 249 -19.94 3.39 4.57
C PHE A 249 -18.54 3.92 4.88
N GLY A 250 -17.48 3.24 4.45
CA GLY A 250 -16.09 3.54 4.82
C GLY A 250 -15.58 4.92 4.39
N GLU A 251 -16.24 5.55 3.42
CA GLU A 251 -15.92 6.91 2.95
C GLU A 251 -16.79 8.01 3.58
N GLY A 252 -17.58 7.69 4.63
CA GLY A 252 -18.32 8.70 5.40
C GLY A 252 -19.54 9.27 4.68
N ILE A 253 -20.21 8.46 3.86
CA ILE A 253 -21.46 8.84 3.17
C ILE A 253 -22.56 9.25 4.17
N ILE A 254 -22.65 8.58 5.32
CA ILE A 254 -23.73 8.79 6.29
C ILE A 254 -23.66 10.18 6.90
N GLU A 255 -22.50 10.57 7.41
CA GLU A 255 -22.26 11.87 8.02
C GLU A 255 -22.40 12.99 6.98
N SER A 256 -21.87 12.77 5.77
CA SER A 256 -21.97 13.71 4.66
C SER A 256 -23.43 13.99 4.29
N LEU A 257 -24.27 12.96 4.23
CA LEU A 257 -25.68 13.09 3.89
C LEU A 257 -26.52 13.65 5.03
N ILE A 258 -26.24 13.30 6.29
CA ILE A 258 -26.88 13.93 7.46
C ILE A 258 -26.63 15.43 7.44
N HIS A 259 -25.37 15.84 7.27
CA HIS A 259 -25.01 17.25 7.15
C HIS A 259 -25.71 17.92 5.94
N ALA A 260 -25.70 17.25 4.79
CA ALA A 260 -26.36 17.77 3.59
C ALA A 260 -27.86 17.99 3.83
N TRP A 261 -28.59 17.05 4.40
CA TRP A 261 -30.01 17.20 4.74
C TRP A 261 -30.26 18.37 5.69
N HIS A 262 -29.45 18.50 6.74
CA HIS A 262 -29.62 19.56 7.74
C HIS A 262 -29.27 20.95 7.22
N HIS A 263 -28.24 21.08 6.37
CA HIS A 263 -27.65 22.38 6.08
C HIS A 263 -27.69 22.77 4.60
N LEU A 264 -27.63 21.82 3.68
CA LEU A 264 -27.35 22.07 2.26
C LEU A 264 -28.51 21.76 1.31
N LEU A 265 -29.32 20.74 1.58
CA LEU A 265 -30.46 20.31 0.78
C LEU A 265 -31.72 21.08 1.13
N LEU A 266 -32.62 21.26 0.14
CA LEU A 266 -33.97 21.73 0.40
C LEU A 266 -34.69 20.76 1.36
N PRO A 267 -35.29 21.25 2.45
CA PRO A 267 -35.96 20.38 3.41
C PRO A 267 -37.18 19.69 2.76
N PRO A 268 -37.57 18.52 3.27
CA PRO A 268 -38.79 17.86 2.82
C PRO A 268 -40.02 18.74 3.07
N GLN A 269 -40.79 19.03 2.02
CA GLN A 269 -42.01 19.85 2.07
C GLN A 269 -43.14 19.19 1.26
N GLU A 270 -44.37 19.19 1.80
CA GLU A 270 -45.55 18.53 1.20
C GLU A 270 -46.05 19.20 -0.11
N GLN A 271 -45.66 20.44 -0.40
CA GLN A 271 -46.29 21.27 -1.46
C GLN A 271 -45.31 21.96 -2.42
N SER A 272 -44.00 21.67 -2.32
CA SER A 272 -42.94 22.29 -3.14
C SER A 272 -41.86 21.27 -3.58
N VAL A 273 -40.84 21.72 -4.31
CA VAL A 273 -39.70 20.86 -4.70
C VAL A 273 -38.89 20.48 -3.45
N THR A 274 -39.01 19.23 -3.03
CA THR A 274 -38.19 18.62 -1.97
C THR A 274 -36.81 18.27 -2.52
N GLY A 275 -35.77 18.46 -1.69
CA GLY A 275 -34.41 18.02 -2.01
C GLY A 275 -34.35 16.51 -2.26
N ARG A 276 -33.42 16.06 -3.09
CA ARG A 276 -33.21 14.62 -3.35
C ARG A 276 -31.73 14.27 -3.28
N VAL A 277 -31.44 13.01 -3.02
CA VAL A 277 -30.09 12.43 -3.04
C VAL A 277 -30.02 11.35 -4.12
N ILE A 278 -28.92 11.34 -4.87
CA ILE A 278 -28.48 10.23 -5.73
C ILE A 278 -27.12 9.75 -5.20
N PRO A 279 -26.95 8.47 -4.84
CA PRO A 279 -27.94 7.39 -4.86
C PRO A 279 -29.12 7.64 -3.91
N ALA A 280 -30.30 7.13 -4.27
CA ALA A 280 -31.50 7.25 -3.45
C ALA A 280 -31.46 6.36 -2.20
N GLY A 281 -30.76 5.22 -2.27
CA GLY A 281 -30.58 4.28 -1.17
C GLY A 281 -29.67 3.13 -1.55
N ALA A 282 -29.51 2.17 -0.65
CA ALA A 282 -28.72 0.97 -0.90
C ALA A 282 -29.29 -0.28 -0.21
N THR A 283 -29.01 -1.44 -0.79
CA THR A 283 -29.24 -2.76 -0.18
C THR A 283 -27.92 -3.48 -0.06
N VAL A 284 -27.53 -3.86 1.16
CA VAL A 284 -26.32 -4.61 1.45
C VAL A 284 -26.64 -6.10 1.55
N PHE A 285 -25.85 -6.91 0.85
CA PHE A 285 -25.92 -8.36 0.84
C PHE A 285 -24.68 -8.95 1.47
N ALA A 286 -24.83 -10.12 2.09
CA ALA A 286 -23.73 -10.85 2.67
C ALA A 286 -23.86 -12.36 2.44
N MET A 287 -22.74 -13.07 2.49
CA MET A 287 -22.67 -14.52 2.30
C MET A 287 -21.49 -15.12 3.06
N ALA A 288 -21.72 -16.22 3.76
CA ALA A 288 -20.66 -16.99 4.39
C ALA A 288 -19.94 -17.87 3.36
N VAL A 289 -18.61 -17.88 3.41
CA VAL A 289 -17.78 -18.60 2.43
C VAL A 289 -16.68 -19.43 3.08
N GLU A 290 -16.32 -20.51 2.38
CA GLU A 290 -15.04 -21.20 2.49
C GLU A 290 -14.12 -20.67 1.37
N CYS A 291 -12.96 -20.14 1.73
CA CYS A 291 -11.93 -19.65 0.83
C CYS A 291 -10.55 -19.77 1.49
N LEU A 292 -9.72 -20.67 0.94
CA LEU A 292 -8.36 -20.89 1.42
C LEU A 292 -7.47 -19.64 1.30
N GLU A 293 -7.68 -18.84 0.24
CA GLU A 293 -6.91 -17.61 0.01
C GLU A 293 -7.14 -16.59 1.12
N ILE A 294 -8.40 -16.33 1.48
CA ILE A 294 -8.73 -15.45 2.62
C ILE A 294 -8.19 -16.07 3.91
N ARG A 295 -8.42 -17.37 4.12
CA ARG A 295 -7.97 -18.07 5.34
C ARG A 295 -6.47 -17.90 5.58
N ARG A 296 -5.62 -18.12 4.57
CA ARG A 296 -4.16 -18.09 4.73
C ARG A 296 -3.60 -16.69 4.99
N HIS A 297 -4.36 -15.63 4.75
CA HIS A 297 -3.99 -14.25 5.07
C HIS A 297 -4.47 -13.82 6.46
N HIS A 298 -5.46 -14.49 7.04
CA HIS A 298 -6.07 -14.08 8.31
C HIS A 298 -5.90 -15.09 9.45
N ARG A 299 -5.43 -16.31 9.15
CA ARG A 299 -5.17 -17.36 10.14
C ARG A 299 -3.92 -18.17 9.80
N VAL A 300 -3.16 -18.52 10.83
CA VAL A 300 -2.08 -19.51 10.72
C VAL A 300 -2.70 -20.91 10.63
N CYS A 301 -2.52 -21.54 9.47
CA CYS A 301 -3.12 -22.82 9.09
C CYS A 301 -2.21 -24.03 9.38
N VAL A 302 -1.02 -23.79 9.91
CA VAL A 302 0.03 -24.79 10.09
C VAL A 302 0.43 -24.92 11.55
N SER A 303 0.68 -26.16 12.00
CA SER A 303 1.16 -26.45 13.35
C SER A 303 2.68 -26.32 13.50
N GLU A 304 3.41 -26.34 12.38
CA GLU A 304 4.86 -26.26 12.31
C GLU A 304 5.31 -25.35 11.17
N VAL A 305 6.31 -24.50 11.43
CA VAL A 305 6.93 -23.62 10.42
C VAL A 305 8.43 -23.85 10.42
N GLY A 306 8.98 -24.35 9.30
CA GLY A 306 10.43 -24.51 9.13
C GLY A 306 11.12 -25.39 10.20
N GLY A 307 10.43 -26.38 10.77
CA GLY A 307 10.96 -27.18 11.88
C GLY A 307 10.51 -26.76 13.27
N LEU A 308 9.85 -25.61 13.39
CA LEU A 308 9.46 -25.01 14.67
C LEU A 308 7.98 -25.29 14.95
N SER A 309 7.68 -25.85 16.11
CA SER A 309 6.33 -25.96 16.63
C SER A 309 5.76 -24.57 16.94
N MET A 310 4.54 -24.30 16.45
CA MET A 310 3.85 -23.02 16.63
C MET A 310 2.92 -23.00 17.85
N VAL A 311 2.88 -24.07 18.66
CA VAL A 311 1.95 -24.22 19.78
C VAL A 311 2.06 -23.08 20.82
N ALA A 312 3.27 -22.54 21.03
CA ALA A 312 3.51 -21.46 21.97
C ALA A 312 3.44 -20.05 21.36
N ALA A 313 3.04 -19.91 20.09
CA ALA A 313 2.87 -18.61 19.46
C ALA A 313 1.78 -17.76 20.15
N GLY A 314 0.84 -18.43 20.83
CA GLY A 314 -0.38 -17.82 21.31
C GLY A 314 -1.34 -17.55 20.15
N GLU A 315 -2.24 -16.58 20.33
CA GLU A 315 -3.17 -16.21 19.29
C GLU A 315 -2.55 -15.14 18.37
N LEU A 316 -2.38 -15.50 17.09
CA LEU A 316 -1.93 -14.59 16.03
C LEU A 316 -3.14 -14.19 15.19
N ARG A 317 -3.38 -12.89 15.06
CA ARG A 317 -4.54 -12.33 14.32
C ARG A 317 -4.08 -11.32 13.30
N SER A 318 -4.83 -11.17 12.21
CA SER A 318 -4.68 -10.03 11.29
C SER A 318 -5.16 -8.74 11.95
N PRO A 319 -4.81 -7.55 11.44
CA PRO A 319 -5.27 -6.26 11.98
C PRO A 319 -6.78 -6.01 11.83
N VAL A 320 -7.50 -6.86 11.10
CA VAL A 320 -8.96 -6.76 10.92
C VAL A 320 -9.71 -7.29 12.15
N SER A 321 -10.73 -6.56 12.58
CA SER A 321 -11.57 -6.93 13.73
C SER A 321 -12.99 -7.29 13.32
N CYS A 322 -13.32 -8.57 13.47
CA CYS A 322 -14.66 -9.09 13.29
C CYS A 322 -15.47 -8.99 14.59
N SER A 323 -15.67 -7.77 15.08
CA SER A 323 -16.48 -7.45 16.26
C SER A 323 -17.72 -6.66 15.85
N SER A 324 -18.86 -6.93 16.49
CA SER A 324 -20.07 -6.08 16.37
C SER A 324 -19.96 -4.79 17.19
N GLU A 325 -19.00 -4.71 18.11
CA GLU A 325 -18.69 -3.54 18.91
C GLU A 325 -17.61 -2.67 18.24
N PRO A 326 -17.71 -1.33 18.34
CA PRO A 326 -16.73 -0.38 17.78
C PRO A 326 -15.32 -0.59 18.35
N ASP A 327 -14.33 -0.49 17.47
CA ASP A 327 -12.91 -0.44 17.81
C ASP A 327 -12.19 0.45 16.81
N ASP A 328 -11.70 1.60 17.27
CA ASP A 328 -10.99 2.59 16.44
C ASP A 328 -9.56 2.15 16.10
N SER A 329 -9.07 1.05 16.70
CA SER A 329 -7.69 0.58 16.52
C SER A 329 -7.53 -0.50 15.43
N THR A 330 -8.63 -0.95 14.82
CA THR A 330 -8.65 -2.06 13.86
C THR A 330 -9.59 -1.79 12.69
N GLU A 331 -9.20 -2.25 11.49
CA GLU A 331 -10.05 -2.15 10.31
C GLU A 331 -11.21 -3.16 10.41
N PRO A 332 -12.43 -2.82 9.99
CA PRO A 332 -13.58 -3.70 10.09
C PRO A 332 -13.58 -4.85 9.08
N TYR A 333 -12.94 -4.67 7.92
CA TYR A 333 -12.88 -5.65 6.83
C TYR A 333 -11.65 -5.40 5.96
N THR A 334 -11.23 -6.42 5.20
CA THR A 334 -10.41 -6.22 4.00
C THR A 334 -11.30 -6.12 2.76
N THR A 335 -10.71 -5.85 1.61
CA THR A 335 -11.41 -5.90 0.32
C THR A 335 -10.75 -6.94 -0.58
N GLU A 336 -11.57 -7.67 -1.34
CA GLU A 336 -11.10 -8.68 -2.29
C GLU A 336 -12.02 -8.70 -3.52
N ARG A 337 -11.44 -8.91 -4.70
CA ARG A 337 -12.22 -9.21 -5.91
C ARG A 337 -12.54 -10.70 -5.96
N LEU A 338 -13.69 -11.09 -5.42
CA LEU A 338 -14.05 -12.50 -5.24
C LEU A 338 -14.06 -13.30 -6.54
N SER A 339 -14.39 -12.66 -7.68
CA SER A 339 -14.37 -13.27 -9.01
C SER A 339 -12.97 -13.68 -9.48
N ARG A 340 -11.91 -13.11 -8.88
CA ARG A 340 -10.50 -13.34 -9.24
C ARG A 340 -9.68 -13.91 -8.07
N LEU A 341 -10.30 -14.43 -7.02
CA LEU A 341 -9.55 -15.05 -5.92
C LEU A 341 -8.84 -16.33 -6.38
N PRO A 342 -7.52 -16.48 -6.11
CA PRO A 342 -6.79 -17.73 -6.34
C PRO A 342 -7.48 -18.92 -5.65
N GLY A 343 -7.76 -19.97 -6.42
CA GLY A 343 -8.48 -21.17 -5.92
C GLY A 343 -9.99 -20.98 -5.72
N GLY A 344 -10.53 -19.78 -5.94
CA GLY A 344 -11.95 -19.47 -5.81
C GLY A 344 -12.48 -19.53 -4.37
N TYR A 345 -13.80 -19.57 -4.26
CA TYR A 345 -14.51 -19.69 -2.99
C TYR A 345 -15.72 -20.60 -3.12
N LYS A 346 -16.21 -21.13 -2.00
CA LYS A 346 -17.42 -21.93 -1.91
C LYS A 346 -18.43 -21.27 -0.98
N SER A 347 -19.65 -21.07 -1.49
CA SER A 347 -20.77 -20.52 -0.73
C SER A 347 -21.28 -21.51 0.31
N LEU A 348 -21.26 -21.13 1.58
CA LEU A 348 -21.79 -21.94 2.69
C LEU A 348 -23.24 -21.57 3.05
N THR A 349 -23.66 -20.35 2.73
CA THR A 349 -25.05 -19.87 2.84
C THR A 349 -25.53 -19.33 1.49
N GLN A 350 -26.85 -19.14 1.34
CA GLN A 350 -27.35 -18.23 0.30
C GLN A 350 -26.99 -16.78 0.66
N PRO A 351 -26.87 -15.89 -0.34
CA PRO A 351 -26.83 -14.45 -0.08
C PRO A 351 -28.05 -14.01 0.74
N PHE A 352 -27.82 -13.20 1.77
CA PHE A 352 -28.88 -12.62 2.60
C PHE A 352 -28.75 -11.10 2.64
N THR A 353 -29.85 -10.40 2.87
CA THR A 353 -29.85 -8.95 3.06
C THR A 353 -29.40 -8.62 4.48
N ALA A 354 -28.25 -7.95 4.61
CA ALA A 354 -27.71 -7.50 5.89
C ALA A 354 -28.28 -6.13 6.29
N LEU A 355 -28.54 -5.25 5.32
CA LEU A 355 -29.02 -3.89 5.57
C LEU A 355 -29.79 -3.36 4.36
N ASN A 356 -30.85 -2.59 4.63
CA ASN A 356 -31.45 -1.66 3.68
C ASN A 356 -31.36 -0.26 4.28
N ILE A 357 -31.06 0.74 3.44
CA ILE A 357 -30.94 2.13 3.84
C ILE A 357 -31.50 3.06 2.78
N ASP A 358 -32.32 4.02 3.19
CA ASP A 358 -32.84 5.10 2.34
C ASP A 358 -32.05 6.39 2.61
N PHE A 359 -31.28 6.84 1.63
CA PHE A 359 -30.48 8.06 1.72
C PHE A 359 -31.32 9.33 1.64
N ASN A 360 -32.60 9.23 1.29
CA ASN A 360 -33.54 10.33 1.33
C ASN A 360 -34.32 10.45 2.66
N ASN A 361 -34.08 9.53 3.61
CA ASN A 361 -34.72 9.55 4.92
C ASN A 361 -33.72 9.95 6.03
N VAL A 362 -33.63 11.25 6.32
CA VAL A 362 -32.68 11.78 7.32
C VAL A 362 -32.87 11.17 8.71
N GLN A 363 -34.11 10.90 9.14
CA GLN A 363 -34.35 10.27 10.44
C GLN A 363 -33.80 8.84 10.50
N GLU A 364 -33.83 8.13 9.37
CA GLU A 364 -33.22 6.81 9.25
C GLU A 364 -31.70 6.87 9.37
N LEU A 365 -31.07 7.86 8.72
CA LEU A 365 -29.62 8.08 8.76
C LEU A 365 -29.16 8.44 10.18
N GLU A 366 -29.84 9.39 10.85
CA GLU A 366 -29.54 9.78 12.23
C GLU A 366 -29.73 8.63 13.22
N GLY A 367 -30.72 7.77 12.97
CA GLY A 367 -30.98 6.60 13.80
C GLY A 367 -30.01 5.44 13.59
N LEU A 368 -29.16 5.47 12.57
CA LEU A 368 -28.33 4.33 12.15
C LEU A 368 -27.36 3.89 13.26
N THR A 369 -26.67 4.83 13.89
CA THR A 369 -25.71 4.57 14.98
C THR A 369 -26.40 4.11 16.28
N SER A 370 -27.70 4.40 16.42
CA SER A 370 -28.53 3.97 17.54
C SER A 370 -29.28 2.66 17.30
N ARG A 371 -29.12 2.03 16.11
CA ARG A 371 -29.78 0.75 15.81
C ARG A 371 -29.26 -0.36 16.74
N GLU A 372 -30.19 -1.20 17.17
CA GLU A 372 -29.83 -2.45 17.86
C GLU A 372 -29.09 -3.38 16.90
N VAL A 373 -28.13 -4.13 17.44
CA VAL A 373 -27.38 -5.14 16.67
C VAL A 373 -28.37 -6.20 16.19
N GLN A 374 -28.45 -6.37 14.87
CA GLN A 374 -29.34 -7.34 14.28
C GLN A 374 -28.71 -8.72 14.34
N ARG A 375 -29.45 -9.69 14.86
CA ARG A 375 -28.99 -11.06 14.98
C ARG A 375 -29.76 -11.96 14.02
N LEU A 376 -29.09 -12.44 12.99
CA LEU A 376 -29.64 -13.23 11.90
C LEU A 376 -29.25 -14.71 12.08
N ARG A 377 -30.16 -15.62 11.72
CA ARG A 377 -29.91 -17.06 11.64
C ARG A 377 -30.00 -17.51 10.19
N LEU A 378 -28.92 -18.07 9.67
CA LEU A 378 -28.75 -18.36 8.26
C LEU A 378 -28.62 -19.88 8.08
N PRO A 379 -29.48 -20.53 7.28
CA PRO A 379 -29.35 -21.95 7.01
C PRO A 379 -28.08 -22.19 6.20
N VAL A 380 -27.27 -23.15 6.66
CA VAL A 380 -26.12 -23.63 5.91
C VAL A 380 -26.62 -24.50 4.76
N ILE A 381 -26.16 -24.23 3.54
CA ILE A 381 -26.60 -24.95 2.34
C ILE A 381 -25.60 -26.01 1.88
N GLN A 382 -24.35 -25.91 2.31
CA GLN A 382 -23.27 -26.80 1.92
C GLN A 382 -22.32 -27.04 3.10
N GLU A 383 -21.82 -28.27 3.22
CA GLU A 383 -20.75 -28.58 4.19
C GLU A 383 -19.46 -27.87 3.78
N GLY A 384 -18.78 -27.21 4.70
CA GLY A 384 -17.51 -26.52 4.43
C GLY A 384 -16.98 -25.75 5.63
N GLU A 385 -15.73 -25.31 5.54
CA GLU A 385 -15.07 -24.58 6.63
C GLU A 385 -15.36 -23.08 6.55
N LEU A 386 -15.88 -22.50 7.63
CA LEU A 386 -16.19 -21.08 7.68
C LEU A 386 -14.90 -20.24 7.73
N ASP A 387 -14.66 -19.49 6.65
CA ASP A 387 -13.47 -18.67 6.48
C ASP A 387 -13.75 -17.18 6.58
N ALA A 388 -14.87 -16.71 6.02
CA ALA A 388 -15.26 -15.31 6.08
C ALA A 388 -16.76 -15.10 5.84
N LEU A 389 -17.23 -13.90 6.20
CA LEU A 389 -18.41 -13.30 5.60
C LEU A 389 -17.95 -12.35 4.49
N THR A 390 -18.50 -12.52 3.30
CA THR A 390 -18.28 -11.64 2.16
C THR A 390 -19.48 -10.73 1.97
N VAL A 391 -19.26 -9.46 1.66
CA VAL A 391 -20.27 -8.41 1.63
C VAL A 391 -20.15 -7.60 0.35
N TRP A 392 -21.30 -7.27 -0.23
CA TRP A 392 -21.43 -6.37 -1.36
C TRP A 392 -22.74 -5.60 -1.24
N PHE A 393 -22.99 -4.65 -2.13
CA PHE A 393 -24.21 -3.85 -2.10
C PHE A 393 -24.77 -3.59 -3.49
N GLN A 394 -26.02 -3.19 -3.52
CA GLN A 394 -26.66 -2.58 -4.66
C GLN A 394 -27.05 -1.15 -4.31
N LEU A 395 -26.50 -0.16 -5.02
CA LEU A 395 -26.95 1.23 -4.97
C LEU A 395 -28.18 1.38 -5.85
N HIS A 396 -29.23 1.95 -5.30
CA HIS A 396 -30.42 2.33 -6.05
C HIS A 396 -30.28 3.82 -6.37
N LEU A 397 -29.91 4.16 -7.61
CA LEU A 397 -29.71 5.54 -8.03
C LEU A 397 -31.05 6.27 -8.12
N ASP A 398 -32.05 5.59 -8.68
CA ASP A 398 -33.46 5.97 -8.71
C ASP A 398 -34.33 4.69 -8.81
N GLU A 399 -35.62 4.83 -9.14
CA GLU A 399 -36.56 3.70 -9.28
C GLU A 399 -36.23 2.72 -10.42
N GLU A 400 -35.43 3.14 -11.41
CA GLU A 400 -35.15 2.37 -12.64
C GLU A 400 -33.67 1.97 -12.76
N ASN A 401 -32.76 2.69 -12.11
CA ASN A 401 -31.33 2.56 -12.25
C ASN A 401 -30.68 2.08 -10.94
N SER A 402 -29.96 0.96 -11.02
CA SER A 402 -29.17 0.45 -9.89
C SER A 402 -27.78 -0.03 -10.30
N LEU A 403 -26.83 0.02 -9.36
CA LEU A 403 -25.45 -0.46 -9.50
C LEU A 403 -25.20 -1.55 -8.47
N SER A 404 -24.78 -2.73 -8.92
CA SER A 404 -24.44 -3.85 -8.02
C SER A 404 -22.92 -3.99 -7.95
N THR A 405 -22.41 -4.25 -6.75
CA THR A 405 -21.01 -4.64 -6.50
C THR A 405 -20.86 -6.14 -6.26
N GLY A 406 -21.87 -6.93 -6.64
CA GLY A 406 -21.89 -8.37 -6.45
C GLY A 406 -20.76 -9.09 -7.19
N PRO A 407 -20.32 -10.27 -6.70
CA PRO A 407 -19.16 -10.98 -7.23
C PRO A 407 -19.31 -11.52 -8.66
N GLN A 408 -20.52 -11.49 -9.22
CA GLN A 408 -20.80 -11.91 -10.60
C GLN A 408 -20.84 -10.74 -11.58
N GLU A 409 -20.74 -9.51 -11.08
CA GLU A 409 -20.79 -8.30 -11.89
C GLU A 409 -19.38 -7.93 -12.39
N ASP A 410 -19.31 -7.41 -13.61
CA ASP A 410 -18.11 -6.76 -14.12
C ASP A 410 -18.12 -5.30 -13.66
N THR A 411 -17.61 -5.07 -12.45
CA THR A 411 -17.72 -3.80 -11.71
C THR A 411 -16.37 -3.29 -11.24
N CYS A 412 -16.26 -1.97 -11.09
CA CYS A 412 -15.07 -1.35 -10.55
C CYS A 412 -14.79 -1.72 -9.09
N TRP A 413 -15.83 -2.05 -8.33
CA TRP A 413 -15.77 -2.29 -6.89
C TRP A 413 -15.27 -3.68 -6.52
N GLU A 414 -14.58 -3.74 -5.39
CA GLU A 414 -14.28 -4.98 -4.68
C GLU A 414 -15.40 -5.32 -3.68
N GLN A 415 -15.33 -6.52 -3.09
CA GLN A 415 -16.24 -6.94 -2.04
C GLN A 415 -15.55 -6.82 -0.68
N ALA A 416 -16.28 -6.38 0.34
CA ALA A 416 -15.78 -6.34 1.71
C ALA A 416 -15.73 -7.76 2.29
N VAL A 417 -14.66 -8.09 2.99
CA VAL A 417 -14.38 -9.40 3.57
C VAL A 417 -14.18 -9.27 5.07
N TYR A 418 -15.01 -9.98 5.84
CA TYR A 418 -14.95 -10.08 7.30
C TYR A 418 -14.42 -11.47 7.68
N PRO A 419 -13.12 -11.63 7.94
CA PRO A 419 -12.49 -12.95 8.14
C PRO A 419 -12.83 -13.58 9.49
N VAL A 420 -13.10 -14.88 9.52
CA VAL A 420 -13.33 -15.58 10.79
C VAL A 420 -11.99 -15.97 11.43
N HIS A 421 -11.65 -15.35 12.57
CA HIS A 421 -10.34 -15.53 13.24
C HIS A 421 -10.23 -16.78 14.12
N ASN A 422 -11.25 -17.63 14.20
CA ASN A 422 -11.18 -18.85 15.01
C ASN A 422 -10.03 -19.76 14.54
N THR A 423 -9.01 -19.92 15.40
CA THR A 423 -7.76 -20.64 15.12
C THR A 423 -7.95 -22.14 14.86
N LYS A 424 -9.05 -22.74 15.33
CA LYS A 424 -9.32 -24.17 15.12
C LYS A 424 -10.12 -24.46 13.84
N GLY A 425 -10.53 -23.42 13.12
CA GLY A 425 -11.53 -23.55 12.05
C GLY A 425 -12.91 -23.92 12.60
N PHE A 426 -13.94 -23.77 11.77
CA PHE A 426 -15.26 -24.29 12.11
C PHE A 426 -15.91 -24.91 10.88
N LEU A 427 -16.10 -26.23 10.92
CA LEU A 427 -16.80 -26.96 9.86
C LEU A 427 -18.31 -26.82 10.05
N LEU A 428 -18.94 -26.12 9.11
CA LEU A 428 -20.39 -26.00 8.96
C LEU A 428 -20.94 -27.20 8.20
N LYS A 429 -22.17 -27.61 8.54
CA LYS A 429 -22.93 -28.68 7.89
C LYS A 429 -24.31 -28.20 7.47
N PRO A 430 -24.95 -28.79 6.44
CA PRO A 430 -26.27 -28.35 5.98
C PRO A 430 -27.38 -28.33 7.03
N GLU A 431 -27.25 -29.07 8.14
CA GLU A 431 -28.22 -29.04 9.24
C GLU A 431 -27.99 -27.90 10.25
N ASP A 432 -26.91 -27.13 10.08
CA ASP A 432 -26.55 -26.02 10.96
C ASP A 432 -27.25 -24.72 10.56
N GLU A 433 -27.48 -23.85 11.54
CA GLU A 433 -27.77 -22.43 11.31
C GLU A 433 -26.59 -21.56 11.78
N LEU A 434 -26.02 -20.77 10.90
CA LEU A 434 -25.00 -19.78 11.23
C LEU A 434 -25.68 -18.54 11.83
N VAL A 435 -25.21 -18.10 13.01
CA VAL A 435 -25.69 -16.88 13.66
C VAL A 435 -24.73 -15.75 13.33
N VAL A 436 -25.25 -14.73 12.66
CA VAL A 436 -24.51 -13.53 12.26
C VAL A 436 -25.08 -12.31 12.96
N GLU A 437 -24.20 -11.45 13.47
CA GLU A 437 -24.55 -10.13 13.98
C GLU A 437 -24.17 -9.05 12.95
N VAL A 438 -25.10 -8.11 12.72
CA VAL A 438 -24.91 -6.95 11.84
C VAL A 438 -25.09 -5.68 12.68
N SER A 439 -24.11 -4.77 12.61
CA SER A 439 -24.07 -3.53 13.39
C SER A 439 -23.63 -2.36 12.52
N CYS A 440 -24.14 -1.17 12.84
CA CYS A 440 -23.77 0.11 12.22
C CYS A 440 -23.54 1.22 13.26
N ARG A 441 -23.20 0.84 14.51
CA ARG A 441 -23.19 1.74 15.68
C ARG A 441 -22.17 2.88 15.60
N ASP A 442 -21.09 2.67 14.87
CA ASP A 442 -19.98 3.62 14.68
C ASP A 442 -19.93 4.17 13.25
N ALA A 443 -21.07 4.18 12.55
CA ALA A 443 -21.18 4.55 11.13
C ALA A 443 -20.41 3.65 10.15
N TYR A 444 -19.76 2.58 10.62
CA TYR A 444 -19.22 1.52 9.77
C TYR A 444 -20.14 0.30 9.74
N LEU A 445 -20.16 -0.40 8.61
CA LEU A 445 -20.80 -1.71 8.55
C LEU A 445 -19.91 -2.74 9.25
N ARG A 446 -20.44 -3.40 10.29
CA ARG A 446 -19.76 -4.48 11.01
C ARG A 446 -20.57 -5.76 10.93
N LEU A 447 -19.93 -6.83 10.46
CA LEU A 447 -20.50 -8.18 10.44
C LEU A 447 -19.61 -9.13 11.24
N CYS A 448 -20.23 -9.98 12.06
CA CYS A 448 -19.53 -11.01 12.81
C CYS A 448 -20.32 -12.31 12.84
N SER A 449 -19.63 -13.44 12.63
CA SER A 449 -20.18 -14.78 12.86
C SER A 449 -19.99 -15.14 14.34
N VAL A 450 -21.07 -15.13 15.12
CA VAL A 450 -20.98 -15.26 16.59
C VAL A 450 -21.23 -16.67 17.11
N ALA A 451 -22.04 -17.46 16.41
CA ALA A 451 -22.39 -18.81 16.84
C ALA A 451 -22.88 -19.70 15.68
N VAL A 452 -22.92 -21.01 15.93
CA VAL A 452 -23.55 -22.00 15.07
C VAL A 452 -24.56 -22.79 15.88
N VAL A 453 -25.81 -22.84 15.44
CA VAL A 453 -26.85 -23.66 16.05
C VAL A 453 -26.87 -25.02 15.38
N ARG A 454 -26.51 -26.07 16.12
CA ARG A 454 -26.50 -27.46 15.66
C ARG A 454 -27.39 -28.30 16.57
N ASN A 455 -28.41 -28.96 16.00
CA ASN A 455 -29.38 -29.77 16.75
C ASN A 455 -30.03 -28.99 17.92
N GLY A 456 -30.34 -27.71 17.72
CA GLY A 456 -30.94 -26.82 18.73
C GLY A 456 -29.98 -26.35 19.83
N ARG A 457 -28.68 -26.67 19.76
CA ARG A 457 -27.65 -26.16 20.67
C ARG A 457 -26.83 -25.09 19.99
N GLU A 458 -26.68 -23.95 20.65
CA GLU A 458 -25.86 -22.84 20.19
C GLU A 458 -24.39 -23.05 20.60
N ILE A 459 -23.51 -23.10 19.61
CA ILE A 459 -22.06 -23.24 19.77
C ILE A 459 -21.45 -21.88 19.44
N ARG A 460 -20.94 -21.15 20.44
CA ARG A 460 -20.27 -19.86 20.21
C ARG A 460 -18.96 -20.04 19.45
N LEU A 461 -18.75 -19.19 18.45
CA LEU A 461 -17.52 -19.17 17.65
C LEU A 461 -16.41 -18.35 18.34
N ASP A 462 -16.80 -17.32 19.08
CA ASP A 462 -15.91 -16.54 19.95
C ASP A 462 -15.80 -17.20 21.33
N GLN A 463 -14.74 -17.99 21.51
CA GLN A 463 -14.27 -18.35 22.85
C GLN A 463 -13.37 -17.22 23.38
N ARG A 464 -13.97 -16.07 23.76
CA ARG A 464 -13.36 -15.29 24.86
C ARG A 464 -13.41 -16.22 26.06
N LEU A 465 -12.24 -16.78 26.43
CA LEU A 465 -12.06 -17.83 27.44
C LEU A 465 -13.11 -17.78 28.56
N ASP A 466 -13.95 -18.82 28.61
CA ASP A 466 -14.74 -19.16 29.78
C ASP A 466 -13.78 -19.45 30.95
N THR A 467 -13.47 -18.43 31.74
CA THR A 467 -13.02 -18.61 33.12
C THR A 467 -13.84 -17.73 34.04
N GLN A 468 -14.66 -18.42 34.83
CA GLN A 468 -15.41 -18.00 36.03
C GLN A 468 -16.84 -17.49 35.82
N ALA A 469 -17.75 -18.45 35.76
CA ALA A 469 -19.08 -18.30 36.33
C ALA A 469 -19.02 -18.04 37.85
N CYS A 470 -20.03 -17.32 38.33
CA CYS A 470 -20.46 -17.08 39.73
C CYS A 470 -19.70 -15.99 40.51
N GLU A 471 -20.29 -14.81 40.65
CA GLU A 471 -21.15 -14.48 41.81
C GLU A 471 -21.80 -13.09 41.67
N ASN A 472 -23.09 -13.04 42.01
CA ASN A 472 -23.88 -11.82 42.12
C ASN A 472 -23.33 -10.95 43.27
N HIS A 473 -22.88 -9.72 42.99
CA HIS A 473 -22.93 -8.66 44.00
C HIS A 473 -23.23 -7.30 43.37
N ILE A 474 -24.47 -6.86 43.62
CA ILE A 474 -24.89 -5.46 43.52
C ILE A 474 -24.08 -4.66 44.54
N SER A 475 -23.31 -3.67 44.11
CA SER A 475 -22.77 -2.65 45.01
C SER A 475 -22.74 -1.27 44.36
N ASN A 476 -23.10 -0.28 45.17
CA ASN A 476 -23.36 1.12 44.81
C ASN A 476 -22.14 1.80 44.16
N ARG A 477 -22.39 2.54 43.08
CA ARG A 477 -21.41 3.42 42.42
C ARG A 477 -21.10 4.63 43.31
N ASN A 478 -19.84 4.79 43.72
CA ASN A 478 -19.33 5.98 44.40
C ASN A 478 -18.46 6.80 43.43
N PRO A 479 -18.84 8.04 43.07
CA PRO A 479 -18.12 8.87 42.09
C PRO A 479 -16.67 9.20 42.47
N GLU A 480 -16.33 9.21 43.76
CA GLU A 480 -14.95 9.48 44.22
C GLU A 480 -13.99 8.31 43.95
N ALA A 481 -14.49 7.08 43.80
CA ALA A 481 -13.68 5.92 43.47
C ALA A 481 -13.26 5.91 41.98
N GLU A 482 -14.11 6.41 41.09
CA GLU A 482 -13.81 6.56 39.65
C GLU A 482 -12.76 7.65 39.41
N LEU A 483 -12.81 8.76 40.17
CA LEU A 483 -11.80 9.82 40.06
C LEU A 483 -10.42 9.36 40.56
N CYS A 484 -10.38 8.59 41.65
CA CYS A 484 -9.14 7.97 42.14
C CYS A 484 -8.61 6.89 41.18
N SER A 485 -9.49 6.14 40.50
CA SER A 485 -9.11 5.16 39.46
C SER A 485 -8.59 5.84 38.19
N ALA A 486 -9.16 6.97 37.78
CA ALA A 486 -8.69 7.76 36.65
C ALA A 486 -7.32 8.40 36.94
N LEU A 487 -7.09 8.85 38.18
CA LEU A 487 -5.80 9.39 38.61
C LEU A 487 -4.73 8.30 38.81
N SER A 488 -5.08 7.09 39.25
CA SER A 488 -4.12 5.97 39.30
C SER A 488 -3.71 5.49 37.90
N SER A 489 -4.58 5.66 36.90
CA SER A 489 -4.30 5.32 35.49
C SER A 489 -3.26 6.25 34.83
N LEU A 490 -2.99 7.41 35.44
CA LEU A 490 -2.01 8.39 34.95
C LEU A 490 -0.60 8.21 35.52
N GLN A 491 -0.39 7.32 36.50
CA GLN A 491 0.90 7.22 37.21
C GLN A 491 1.52 5.81 37.32
N THR A 492 0.98 4.79 36.66
CA THR A 492 1.66 3.49 36.57
C THR A 492 1.42 2.84 35.20
N GLU A 493 2.48 2.67 34.42
CA GLU A 493 2.53 1.71 33.31
C GLU A 493 2.31 0.29 33.88
N GLN A 494 1.05 -0.11 33.99
CA GLN A 494 0.61 -1.50 34.11
C GLN A 494 -0.90 -1.50 33.87
N ASN A 495 -1.26 -1.42 32.59
CA ASN A 495 -2.59 -1.81 32.16
C ASN A 495 -2.88 -3.25 32.65
N PRO A 496 -4.12 -3.56 33.08
CA PRO A 496 -4.52 -4.95 33.35
C PRO A 496 -4.29 -5.80 32.07
N PRO A 497 -4.17 -7.14 32.15
CA PRO A 497 -3.83 -7.97 31.00
C PRO A 497 -4.93 -7.84 29.95
N SER A 498 -4.73 -6.92 29.02
CA SER A 498 -5.55 -6.75 27.83
C SER A 498 -5.27 -7.95 26.91
N ASN A 499 -6.34 -8.58 26.44
CA ASN A 499 -6.37 -9.77 25.55
C ASN A 499 -5.03 -10.10 24.85
N ASP A 500 -4.45 -11.24 25.22
CA ASP A 500 -3.08 -11.68 24.90
C ASP A 500 -2.92 -12.22 23.46
N PHE A 501 -3.34 -11.44 22.46
CA PHE A 501 -3.10 -11.75 21.04
C PHE A 501 -2.05 -10.82 20.42
N CYS A 502 -1.31 -11.34 19.44
CA CYS A 502 -0.36 -10.57 18.65
C CYS A 502 -0.96 -10.29 17.26
N SER A 503 -1.07 -9.00 16.91
CA SER A 503 -1.47 -8.59 15.56
C SER A 503 -0.29 -8.73 14.60
N LEU A 504 -0.52 -9.36 13.46
CA LEU A 504 0.42 -9.53 12.35
C LEU A 504 -0.27 -9.06 11.07
N GLU A 505 0.47 -8.42 10.17
CA GLU A 505 -0.07 -8.05 8.86
C GLU A 505 -0.53 -9.30 8.08
N SER A 506 -1.53 -9.15 7.21
CA SER A 506 -2.04 -10.27 6.42
C SER A 506 -0.95 -10.97 5.60
N SER A 507 0.04 -10.22 5.10
CA SER A 507 1.21 -10.78 4.40
C SER A 507 2.17 -11.54 5.32
N GLU A 508 2.30 -11.13 6.59
CA GLU A 508 3.10 -11.84 7.59
C GLU A 508 2.43 -13.18 7.95
N ILE A 509 1.11 -13.21 8.07
CA ILE A 509 0.34 -14.46 8.28
C ILE A 509 0.46 -15.37 7.06
N ALA A 510 0.33 -14.82 5.84
CA ALA A 510 0.54 -15.56 4.60
C ALA A 510 1.97 -16.12 4.48
N LEU A 511 2.97 -15.35 4.93
CA LEU A 511 4.35 -15.81 5.02
C LEU A 511 4.44 -17.03 5.92
N LEU A 512 3.91 -17.00 7.14
CA LEU A 512 3.91 -18.16 8.07
C LEU A 512 3.28 -19.41 7.45
N ASN A 513 2.25 -19.25 6.63
CA ASN A 513 1.60 -20.33 5.90
C ASN A 513 2.38 -20.81 4.66
N ASN A 514 3.40 -20.08 4.23
CA ASN A 514 4.27 -20.47 3.12
C ASN A 514 5.32 -21.51 3.58
N HIS A 515 4.90 -22.78 3.57
CA HIS A 515 5.76 -23.90 3.98
C HIS A 515 7.01 -24.04 3.11
N ALA A 516 6.88 -23.85 1.79
CA ALA A 516 7.98 -24.02 0.84
C ALA A 516 9.10 -23.01 1.08
N TYR A 517 8.76 -21.75 1.39
CA TYR A 517 9.71 -20.71 1.76
C TYR A 517 10.56 -21.14 2.98
N HIS A 518 9.88 -21.47 4.08
CA HIS A 518 10.56 -21.81 5.34
C HIS A 518 11.42 -23.07 5.24
N GLN A 519 10.95 -24.10 4.53
CA GLN A 519 11.75 -25.31 4.30
C GLN A 519 12.98 -25.03 3.44
N SER A 520 12.85 -24.17 2.42
CA SER A 520 13.98 -23.79 1.56
C SER A 520 15.05 -23.06 2.37
N PHE A 521 14.66 -22.10 3.22
CA PHE A 521 15.60 -21.41 4.11
C PHE A 521 16.23 -22.36 5.13
N ARG A 522 15.45 -23.26 5.74
CA ARG A 522 15.97 -24.28 6.67
C ARG A 522 17.03 -25.14 5.98
N ALA A 523 16.77 -25.64 4.78
CA ALA A 523 17.70 -26.48 4.02
C ALA A 523 18.98 -25.73 3.63
N ALA A 524 18.85 -24.49 3.15
CA ALA A 524 19.99 -23.65 2.78
C ALA A 524 20.89 -23.31 4.00
N LEU A 525 20.28 -22.96 5.13
CA LEU A 525 20.98 -22.72 6.39
C LEU A 525 21.69 -23.99 6.89
N ALA A 526 21.04 -25.15 6.84
CA ALA A 526 21.65 -26.42 7.22
C ALA A 526 22.91 -26.73 6.38
N LYS A 527 22.85 -26.47 5.07
CA LYS A 527 23.98 -26.66 4.15
C LYS A 527 25.14 -25.73 4.48
N LEU A 528 24.88 -24.44 4.70
CA LEU A 528 25.90 -23.46 5.12
C LEU A 528 26.56 -23.86 6.44
N ILE A 529 25.76 -24.18 7.45
CA ILE A 529 26.25 -24.58 8.78
C ILE A 529 27.14 -25.81 8.70
N SER A 530 26.75 -26.81 7.90
CA SER A 530 27.55 -28.03 7.69
C SER A 530 28.89 -27.74 7.01
N GLN A 531 28.90 -26.88 5.98
CA GLN A 531 30.12 -26.47 5.28
C GLN A 531 31.10 -25.72 6.20
N LEU A 532 30.62 -24.79 7.01
CA LEU A 532 31.46 -24.00 7.93
C LEU A 532 32.00 -24.88 9.08
N LYS A 533 31.20 -25.78 9.65
CA LYS A 533 31.67 -26.75 10.65
C LYS A 533 32.76 -27.66 10.10
N GLY A 534 32.62 -28.14 8.86
CA GLY A 534 33.65 -28.96 8.20
C GLY A 534 34.99 -28.21 8.03
N LYS A 535 34.96 -26.92 7.71
CA LYS A 535 36.17 -26.07 7.65
C LYS A 535 36.83 -25.91 9.02
N TRP A 536 36.06 -25.75 10.10
CA TRP A 536 36.60 -25.60 11.45
C TRP A 536 37.27 -26.88 11.96
N GLN A 537 36.66 -28.04 11.72
CA GLN A 537 37.24 -29.34 12.09
C GLN A 537 38.57 -29.60 11.35
N ASN A 538 38.68 -29.17 10.09
CA ASN A 538 39.93 -29.26 9.32
C ASN A 538 41.02 -28.27 9.81
N ARG A 539 40.64 -27.12 10.39
CA ARG A 539 41.59 -26.13 10.96
C ARG A 539 42.05 -26.51 12.38
N ALA A 540 41.18 -27.08 13.21
CA ALA A 540 41.50 -27.51 14.58
C ALA A 540 42.50 -28.68 14.64
N GLY A 541 42.64 -29.46 13.56
CA GLY A 541 43.68 -30.49 13.44
C GLY A 541 45.12 -29.96 13.29
N ALA A 542 45.31 -28.64 13.17
CA ALA A 542 46.62 -28.02 12.93
C ALA A 542 47.23 -27.30 14.15
N ASP A 543 46.50 -27.07 15.24
CA ASP A 543 47.02 -26.38 16.43
C ASP A 543 46.38 -26.89 17.75
N PRO A 544 47.10 -27.67 18.59
CA PRO A 544 46.51 -28.34 19.76
C PRO A 544 46.25 -27.44 20.98
N GLY A 545 46.50 -26.13 20.89
CA GLY A 545 46.67 -25.25 22.04
C GLY A 545 45.51 -24.33 22.45
N SER A 546 44.41 -24.23 21.68
CA SER A 546 43.33 -23.26 21.97
C SER A 546 42.04 -23.91 22.50
N THR A 547 42.03 -24.27 23.78
CA THR A 547 40.84 -24.75 24.48
C THR A 547 40.10 -23.60 25.17
N ASP A 548 39.53 -22.64 24.43
CA ASP A 548 38.37 -21.82 24.90
C ASP A 548 37.84 -20.86 23.81
N ARG A 549 37.17 -21.35 22.76
CA ARG A 549 36.29 -20.52 21.93
C ARG A 549 34.94 -21.20 21.82
N SER A 550 33.88 -20.52 22.24
CA SER A 550 32.54 -20.93 21.85
C SER A 550 32.44 -20.76 20.33
N ASP A 551 32.59 -21.87 19.61
CA ASP A 551 32.53 -21.94 18.15
C ASP A 551 31.06 -21.79 17.71
N LEU A 552 30.55 -20.58 17.87
CA LEU A 552 29.22 -20.18 17.44
C LEU A 552 29.29 -19.53 16.07
N LEU A 553 28.41 -19.97 15.18
CA LEU A 553 28.13 -19.29 13.92
C LEU A 553 27.17 -18.14 14.20
N TYR A 554 27.42 -16.98 13.58
CA TYR A 554 26.60 -15.77 13.78
C TYR A 554 25.71 -15.57 12.56
N VAL A 555 24.39 -15.56 12.74
CA VAL A 555 23.44 -15.36 11.64
C VAL A 555 22.59 -14.13 11.93
N LEU A 556 22.52 -13.21 10.97
CA LEU A 556 21.70 -12.00 11.03
C LEU A 556 20.50 -12.12 10.10
N ASP A 557 19.31 -11.99 10.67
CA ASP A 557 18.04 -11.82 9.94
C ASP A 557 17.73 -10.33 9.82
N VAL A 558 17.66 -9.84 8.58
CA VAL A 558 17.42 -8.45 8.20
C VAL A 558 16.04 -8.32 7.53
N SER A 559 15.13 -9.24 7.82
CA SER A 559 13.76 -9.21 7.30
C SER A 559 12.99 -8.01 7.85
N GLU A 560 12.14 -7.40 7.01
CA GLU A 560 11.18 -6.42 7.50
C GLU A 560 9.94 -7.13 8.07
N GLY A 561 9.41 -6.64 9.20
CA GLY A 561 8.26 -7.24 9.87
C GLY A 561 8.57 -8.52 10.64
N PHE A 562 7.54 -9.35 10.87
CA PHE A 562 7.63 -10.59 11.64
C PHE A 562 8.26 -11.73 10.82
N SER A 563 9.42 -12.22 11.28
CA SER A 563 10.16 -13.33 10.65
C SER A 563 10.55 -14.41 11.66
N LEU A 564 10.42 -15.68 11.25
CA LEU A 564 10.90 -16.85 11.99
C LEU A 564 12.28 -17.32 11.54
N LEU A 565 12.91 -16.68 10.53
CA LEU A 565 14.17 -17.17 9.96
C LEU A 565 15.32 -17.19 10.99
N SER A 566 15.41 -16.17 11.83
CA SER A 566 16.34 -16.14 12.97
C SER A 566 16.19 -17.34 13.91
N LEU A 567 14.95 -17.71 14.28
CA LEU A 567 14.67 -18.90 15.10
C LEU A 567 14.99 -20.21 14.35
N ILE A 568 14.67 -20.29 13.07
CA ILE A 568 15.01 -21.45 12.22
C ILE A 568 16.53 -21.62 12.21
N ALA A 569 17.30 -20.54 12.06
CA ALA A 569 18.76 -20.58 12.14
C ALA A 569 19.24 -21.07 13.52
N ALA A 570 18.71 -20.52 14.62
CA ALA A 570 19.06 -20.92 15.98
C ALA A 570 18.76 -22.41 16.28
N SER A 571 17.69 -22.96 15.69
CA SER A 571 17.27 -24.36 15.89
C SER A 571 18.27 -25.41 15.40
N HIS A 572 19.21 -25.05 14.51
CA HIS A 572 20.25 -25.95 14.01
C HIS A 572 21.37 -26.24 15.01
N GLY A 573 21.39 -25.53 16.15
CA GLY A 573 22.40 -25.67 17.19
C GLY A 573 23.77 -25.11 16.77
N HIS A 574 24.54 -24.62 17.74
CA HIS A 574 25.81 -23.91 17.50
C HIS A 574 25.68 -22.62 16.66
N VAL A 575 24.47 -22.06 16.57
CA VAL A 575 24.21 -20.75 15.95
C VAL A 575 23.81 -19.76 17.04
N LYS A 576 24.27 -18.51 16.93
CA LYS A 576 23.72 -17.35 17.62
C LYS A 576 23.02 -16.50 16.55
N ALA A 577 21.71 -16.43 16.62
CA ALA A 577 20.87 -15.76 15.64
C ALA A 577 20.43 -14.38 16.14
N TYR A 578 20.35 -13.44 15.22
CA TYR A 578 19.96 -12.06 15.46
C TYR A 578 18.73 -11.73 14.61
N SER A 579 17.69 -11.18 15.24
CA SER A 579 16.43 -10.79 14.59
C SER A 579 16.32 -9.27 14.49
N SER A 580 15.83 -8.77 13.36
CA SER A 580 15.45 -7.38 13.11
C SER A 580 14.03 -7.03 13.55
N VAL A 581 13.31 -7.90 14.26
CA VAL A 581 11.93 -7.59 14.71
C VAL A 581 11.92 -6.46 15.74
N GLU A 582 11.16 -5.39 15.45
CA GLU A 582 11.07 -4.19 16.30
C GLU A 582 9.95 -4.25 17.34
N LYS A 583 8.77 -4.74 16.95
CA LYS A 583 7.56 -4.68 17.78
C LYS A 583 7.72 -5.57 19.02
N LYS A 584 7.66 -5.00 20.23
CA LYS A 584 7.84 -5.73 21.51
C LYS A 584 6.94 -6.98 21.65
N LYS A 585 5.66 -6.90 21.25
CA LYS A 585 4.73 -8.04 21.29
C LYS A 585 5.20 -9.18 20.37
N GLN A 586 5.70 -8.86 19.18
CA GLN A 586 6.25 -9.83 18.25
C GLN A 586 7.56 -10.46 18.79
N GLN A 587 8.43 -9.65 19.41
CA GLN A 587 9.63 -10.17 20.10
C GLN A 587 9.26 -11.17 21.20
N GLU A 588 8.21 -10.90 21.98
CA GLU A 588 7.72 -11.82 23.02
C GLU A 588 7.20 -13.14 22.42
N VAL A 589 6.47 -13.10 21.30
CA VAL A 589 6.08 -14.30 20.56
C VAL A 589 7.32 -15.12 20.16
N LEU A 590 8.37 -14.49 19.63
CA LEU A 590 9.60 -15.19 19.27
C LEU A 590 10.31 -15.82 20.47
N LYS A 591 10.33 -15.16 21.64
CA LYS A 591 10.90 -15.73 22.88
C LYS A 591 10.10 -16.94 23.38
N ARG A 592 8.76 -16.86 23.36
CA ARG A 592 7.89 -18.00 23.72
C ARG A 592 8.13 -19.19 22.79
N LEU A 593 8.21 -18.93 21.48
CA LEU A 593 8.52 -19.95 20.48
C LEU A 593 9.94 -20.54 20.64
N ALA A 594 10.95 -19.73 20.96
CA ALA A 594 12.30 -20.21 21.26
C ALA A 594 12.27 -21.22 22.41
N THR A 595 11.62 -20.83 23.51
CA THR A 595 11.50 -21.65 24.72
C THR A 595 10.79 -22.97 24.45
N SER A 596 9.65 -22.94 23.75
CA SER A 596 8.89 -24.17 23.43
C SER A 596 9.59 -25.11 22.46
N ASN A 597 10.51 -24.59 21.66
CA ASN A 597 11.32 -25.36 20.70
C ASN A 597 12.70 -25.73 21.25
N ASN A 598 12.93 -25.59 22.56
CA ASN A 598 14.19 -25.92 23.24
C ASN A 598 15.42 -25.14 22.70
N ILE A 599 15.19 -23.91 22.24
CA ILE A 599 16.26 -22.99 21.83
C ILE A 599 16.63 -22.15 23.07
N PRO A 600 17.88 -22.21 23.55
CA PRO A 600 18.30 -21.41 24.69
C PRO A 600 18.19 -19.91 24.42
N GLU A 601 17.80 -19.13 25.43
CA GLU A 601 17.53 -17.69 25.29
C GLU A 601 18.76 -16.93 24.77
N GLU A 602 19.97 -17.33 25.16
CA GLU A 602 21.22 -16.73 24.69
C GLU A 602 21.52 -16.95 23.20
N ARG A 603 20.72 -17.77 22.49
CA ARG A 603 20.86 -18.05 21.05
C ARG A 603 20.05 -17.11 20.17
N LEU A 604 19.12 -16.32 20.73
CA LEU A 604 18.32 -15.35 20.00
C LEU A 604 18.53 -13.96 20.59
N GLU A 605 19.02 -13.03 19.77
CA GLU A 605 19.12 -11.61 20.14
C GLU A 605 18.30 -10.73 19.18
N PHE A 606 17.77 -9.63 19.68
CA PHE A 606 17.02 -8.65 18.89
C PHE A 606 17.95 -7.49 18.54
N TRP A 607 18.40 -7.44 17.30
CA TRP A 607 19.51 -6.60 16.86
C TRP A 607 19.23 -5.11 16.99
N LEU A 608 18.01 -4.68 16.63
CA LEU A 608 17.64 -3.27 16.64
C LEU A 608 17.56 -2.66 18.04
N ASN A 609 17.49 -3.48 19.10
CA ASN A 609 17.60 -2.98 20.48
C ASN A 609 19.02 -2.43 20.81
N HIS A 610 20.00 -2.64 19.92
CA HIS A 610 21.40 -2.27 20.11
C HIS A 610 21.91 -1.25 19.07
N VAL A 611 21.02 -0.70 18.24
CA VAL A 611 21.38 0.22 17.17
C VAL A 611 20.61 1.53 17.33
N GLU A 612 21.30 2.66 17.28
CA GLU A 612 20.72 4.00 17.49
C GLU A 612 19.95 4.55 16.25
N ASP A 613 20.12 3.95 15.06
CA ASP A 613 19.49 4.37 13.80
C ASP A 613 19.37 3.20 12.79
N GLU A 614 18.39 3.23 11.89
CA GLU A 614 18.15 2.23 10.83
C GLU A 614 19.36 2.07 9.90
N GLN A 615 20.12 3.14 9.67
CA GLN A 615 21.38 3.09 8.89
C GLN A 615 22.44 2.18 9.54
N GLY A 616 22.28 1.84 10.82
CA GLY A 616 23.17 0.96 11.56
C GLY A 616 22.82 -0.53 11.52
N MET A 617 21.79 -0.95 10.77
CA MET A 617 21.34 -2.34 10.76
C MET A 617 22.41 -3.34 10.27
N LEU A 618 23.31 -2.94 9.35
CA LEU A 618 24.42 -3.78 8.89
C LEU A 618 25.74 -3.35 9.56
N LYS A 619 26.03 -3.90 10.74
CA LYS A 619 27.31 -3.76 11.44
C LYS A 619 27.84 -5.13 11.86
N ARG A 620 29.10 -5.18 12.31
CA ARG A 620 29.68 -6.41 12.88
C ARG A 620 29.00 -6.76 14.21
N PRO A 621 28.81 -8.05 14.54
CA PRO A 621 28.20 -8.48 15.81
C PRO A 621 29.08 -8.11 17.02
N SER A 622 30.40 -8.04 16.83
CA SER A 622 31.33 -7.46 17.78
C SER A 622 32.61 -6.99 17.06
N ARG A 623 33.53 -6.31 17.76
CA ARG A 623 34.79 -5.80 17.17
C ARG A 623 35.59 -6.91 16.46
N GLU A 624 35.54 -8.14 16.96
CA GLU A 624 36.37 -9.26 16.49
C GLU A 624 35.60 -10.33 15.71
N LYS A 625 34.27 -10.22 15.58
CA LYS A 625 33.42 -11.25 14.96
C LYS A 625 32.85 -10.75 13.63
N LEU A 626 32.61 -11.71 12.73
CA LEU A 626 31.98 -11.53 11.43
C LEU A 626 30.77 -12.45 11.34
N TRP A 627 29.86 -12.17 10.42
CA TRP A 627 28.66 -12.96 10.20
C TRP A 627 28.97 -14.22 9.39
N SER A 628 28.42 -15.35 9.81
CA SER A 628 28.40 -16.60 9.04
C SER A 628 27.32 -16.56 7.96
N GLY A 629 26.18 -15.95 8.25
CA GLY A 629 25.09 -15.76 7.31
C GLY A 629 24.35 -14.44 7.54
N ILE A 630 23.96 -13.76 6.47
CA ILE A 630 23.10 -12.56 6.52
C ILE A 630 21.91 -12.78 5.59
N MET A 631 20.70 -12.75 6.12
CA MET A 631 19.46 -12.91 5.35
C MET A 631 18.88 -11.52 5.07
N LEU A 632 18.79 -11.16 3.80
CA LEU A 632 18.26 -9.87 3.35
C LEU A 632 16.85 -10.02 2.81
N ASP A 633 15.96 -9.12 3.21
CA ASP A 633 14.70 -8.94 2.50
C ASP A 633 14.95 -8.20 1.18
N CYS A 634 14.53 -8.82 0.07
CA CYS A 634 14.89 -8.39 -1.28
C CYS A 634 13.70 -7.95 -2.13
N VAL A 635 12.50 -8.43 -1.83
CA VAL A 635 11.30 -8.23 -2.64
C VAL A 635 10.17 -7.77 -1.73
N GLU A 636 9.57 -6.65 -2.06
CA GLU A 636 8.40 -6.11 -1.38
C GLU A 636 7.17 -6.98 -1.66
N THR A 637 6.21 -7.02 -0.72
CA THR A 637 4.96 -7.79 -0.87
C THR A 637 4.16 -7.41 -2.11
N CYS A 638 4.34 -6.18 -2.61
CA CYS A 638 3.71 -5.66 -3.82
C CYS A 638 4.34 -6.14 -5.14
N GLY A 639 5.46 -6.88 -5.08
CA GLY A 639 6.15 -7.42 -6.26
C GLY A 639 7.30 -6.56 -6.80
N LEU A 640 7.75 -5.54 -6.07
CA LEU A 640 8.91 -4.71 -6.43
C LEU A 640 10.19 -5.13 -5.70
N ILE A 641 11.35 -4.73 -6.21
CA ILE A 641 12.65 -4.93 -5.53
C ILE A 641 12.78 -3.89 -4.40
N ARG A 642 13.29 -4.31 -3.24
CA ARG A 642 13.55 -3.41 -2.10
C ARG A 642 14.55 -2.31 -2.45
N GLN A 643 14.31 -1.10 -1.95
CA GLN A 643 15.23 0.03 -2.15
C GLN A 643 16.63 -0.25 -1.59
N LYS A 644 17.65 0.22 -2.31
CA LYS A 644 19.08 0.10 -1.93
C LYS A 644 19.53 -1.35 -1.73
N LEU A 645 18.85 -2.34 -2.30
CA LEU A 645 19.17 -3.76 -2.13
C LEU A 645 20.65 -4.07 -2.39
N MET A 646 21.21 -3.52 -3.47
CA MET A 646 22.59 -3.81 -3.86
C MET A 646 23.64 -3.09 -3.02
N GLU A 647 23.29 -1.94 -2.45
CA GLU A 647 24.10 -1.26 -1.42
C GLU A 647 24.11 -2.11 -0.14
N LYS A 648 22.93 -2.57 0.32
CA LYS A 648 22.80 -3.48 1.46
C LYS A 648 23.58 -4.78 1.24
N ALA A 649 23.48 -5.39 0.06
CA ALA A 649 24.22 -6.59 -0.31
C ALA A 649 25.75 -6.34 -0.28
N SER A 650 26.20 -5.21 -0.82
CA SER A 650 27.61 -4.82 -0.80
C SER A 650 28.15 -4.66 0.62
N LEU A 651 27.39 -3.99 1.50
CA LEU A 651 27.72 -3.86 2.91
C LEU A 651 27.71 -5.21 3.62
N ALA A 652 26.70 -6.05 3.39
CA ALA A 652 26.59 -7.38 3.98
C ALA A 652 27.81 -8.25 3.65
N ARG A 653 28.27 -8.26 2.39
CA ARG A 653 29.48 -8.99 1.97
C ARG A 653 30.73 -8.59 2.76
N CYS A 654 30.91 -7.31 3.05
CA CYS A 654 32.04 -6.79 3.83
C CYS A 654 32.02 -7.24 5.31
N LEU A 655 30.90 -7.78 5.79
CA LEU A 655 30.69 -8.20 7.16
C LEU A 655 30.68 -9.73 7.33
N LEU A 656 30.86 -10.49 6.25
CA LEU A 656 30.88 -11.96 6.27
C LEU A 656 32.26 -12.51 6.64
N GLU A 657 32.28 -13.66 7.33
CA GLU A 657 33.49 -14.45 7.52
C GLU A 657 33.86 -15.26 6.27
N ASP A 658 35.05 -15.88 6.26
CA ASP A 658 35.49 -16.73 5.15
C ASP A 658 34.55 -17.94 4.94
N GLY A 659 33.84 -17.96 3.82
CA GLY A 659 32.82 -18.96 3.49
C GLY A 659 31.42 -18.60 3.96
N GLY A 660 31.23 -17.45 4.62
CA GLY A 660 29.91 -16.93 4.94
C GLY A 660 29.11 -16.56 3.68
N ARG A 661 27.79 -16.43 3.83
CA ARG A 661 26.85 -16.20 2.73
C ARG A 661 25.83 -15.10 3.01
N VAL A 662 25.44 -14.39 1.95
CA VAL A 662 24.19 -13.62 1.92
C VAL A 662 23.09 -14.53 1.40
N PHE A 663 21.91 -14.50 2.04
CA PHE A 663 20.70 -15.15 1.55
C PHE A 663 19.69 -14.08 1.15
N PRO A 664 19.13 -14.14 -0.06
CA PRO A 664 19.54 -14.99 -1.19
C PRO A 664 20.95 -14.69 -1.73
N GLU A 665 21.57 -15.67 -2.38
CA GLU A 665 22.83 -15.46 -3.13
C GLU A 665 22.54 -14.76 -4.48
N LYS A 666 21.43 -15.11 -5.13
CA LYS A 666 21.06 -14.64 -6.47
C LYS A 666 19.55 -14.48 -6.61
N ILE A 667 19.10 -13.50 -7.38
CA ILE A 667 17.70 -13.30 -7.77
C ILE A 667 17.63 -13.26 -9.29
N VAL A 668 16.74 -14.07 -9.88
CA VAL A 668 16.47 -14.07 -11.32
C VAL A 668 15.09 -13.49 -11.54
N VAL A 669 15.01 -12.45 -12.37
CA VAL A 669 13.75 -11.80 -12.74
C VAL A 669 13.25 -12.40 -14.04
N TYR A 670 12.03 -12.89 -14.04
CA TYR A 670 11.35 -13.44 -15.21
C TYR A 670 10.22 -12.53 -15.64
N GLY A 671 9.91 -12.52 -16.93
CA GLY A 671 8.75 -11.84 -17.47
C GLY A 671 8.11 -12.62 -18.62
N THR A 672 6.89 -12.25 -18.97
CA THR A 672 6.17 -12.82 -20.12
C THR A 672 5.32 -11.76 -20.81
N LEU A 673 5.11 -11.87 -22.11
CA LEU A 673 4.26 -10.98 -22.87
C LEU A 673 2.79 -11.39 -22.70
N VAL A 674 1.92 -10.42 -22.40
CA VAL A 674 0.47 -10.67 -22.30
C VAL A 674 -0.36 -9.61 -23.02
N GLU A 675 -1.53 -10.04 -23.44
CA GLU A 675 -2.66 -9.19 -23.82
C GLU A 675 -3.69 -9.22 -22.68
N SER A 676 -3.89 -8.08 -22.03
CA SER A 676 -4.84 -7.88 -20.93
C SER A 676 -5.43 -6.49 -20.99
N ASP A 677 -6.73 -6.41 -21.27
CA ASP A 677 -7.48 -5.15 -21.25
C ASP A 677 -7.69 -4.67 -19.82
N THR A 678 -7.84 -5.58 -18.85
CA THR A 678 -7.92 -5.28 -17.42
C THR A 678 -6.77 -4.37 -16.97
N LEU A 679 -5.51 -4.75 -17.26
CA LEU A 679 -4.36 -3.95 -16.88
C LEU A 679 -4.32 -2.57 -17.55
N LEU A 680 -4.83 -2.45 -18.79
CA LEU A 680 -4.93 -1.15 -19.47
C LEU A 680 -5.97 -0.25 -18.79
N LEU A 681 -7.13 -0.81 -18.45
CA LEU A 681 -8.23 -0.08 -17.83
C LEU A 681 -7.92 0.33 -16.39
N GLU A 682 -7.14 -0.46 -15.67
CA GLU A 682 -6.68 -0.13 -14.30
C GLU A 682 -5.52 0.88 -14.30
N SER A 683 -4.77 0.98 -15.42
CA SER A 683 -3.57 1.84 -15.49
C SER A 683 -3.84 3.22 -16.10
N ALA A 684 -4.81 3.35 -17.01
CA ALA A 684 -5.10 4.58 -17.72
C ALA A 684 -6.56 4.66 -18.21
N VAL A 685 -7.12 5.88 -18.29
CA VAL A 685 -8.45 6.10 -18.90
C VAL A 685 -8.35 6.01 -20.42
N GLN A 686 -9.18 5.16 -21.02
CA GLN A 686 -9.12 4.79 -22.43
C GLN A 686 -9.99 5.72 -23.29
N GLY A 687 -9.48 6.94 -23.53
CA GLY A 687 -10.13 7.91 -24.42
C GLY A 687 -11.33 8.64 -23.80
N ARG A 688 -12.33 8.99 -24.63
CA ARG A 688 -13.51 9.79 -24.21
C ARG A 688 -14.82 9.00 -24.17
N GLU A 689 -14.87 7.85 -24.80
CA GLU A 689 -16.06 7.00 -24.82
C GLU A 689 -16.48 6.57 -23.41
N PRO A 690 -15.60 5.98 -22.57
CA PRO A 690 -16.01 5.52 -21.25
C PRO A 690 -16.45 6.67 -20.33
N THR A 691 -15.93 7.88 -20.57
CA THR A 691 -16.26 9.12 -19.86
C THR A 691 -17.39 9.91 -20.51
N LEU A 692 -18.29 9.26 -21.26
CA LEU A 692 -19.52 9.85 -21.81
C LEU A 692 -19.28 11.03 -22.77
N GLY A 693 -18.11 11.06 -23.40
CA GLY A 693 -17.64 12.10 -24.30
C GLY A 693 -16.85 13.23 -23.62
N PHE A 694 -16.74 13.25 -22.29
CA PHE A 694 -15.98 14.27 -21.57
C PHE A 694 -14.47 14.08 -21.74
N ASN A 695 -13.76 15.19 -21.91
CA ASN A 695 -12.32 15.24 -22.05
C ASN A 695 -11.62 15.13 -20.68
N ILE A 696 -11.52 13.92 -20.13
CA ILE A 696 -10.94 13.64 -18.81
C ILE A 696 -9.56 12.96 -18.92
N ALA A 697 -9.43 11.97 -19.81
CA ALA A 697 -8.23 11.14 -19.95
C ALA A 697 -6.90 11.93 -20.03
N PRO A 698 -6.78 13.03 -20.82
CA PRO A 698 -5.51 13.77 -20.92
C PRO A 698 -5.02 14.41 -19.61
N PHE A 699 -5.91 14.59 -18.63
CA PHE A 699 -5.59 15.20 -17.34
C PHE A 699 -5.21 14.12 -16.33
N ILE A 700 -6.10 13.14 -16.11
CA ILE A 700 -5.84 12.09 -15.13
C ILE A 700 -4.73 11.12 -15.55
N ASN A 701 -4.54 10.88 -16.85
CA ASN A 701 -3.46 10.02 -17.34
C ASN A 701 -2.06 10.66 -17.18
N GLN A 702 -1.94 11.91 -16.73
CA GLN A 702 -0.65 12.43 -16.29
C GLN A 702 -0.16 11.72 -15.02
N PHE A 703 -1.07 11.12 -14.25
CA PHE A 703 -0.79 10.41 -13.01
C PHE A 703 -0.74 8.88 -13.19
N THR A 704 -0.64 8.37 -14.43
CA THR A 704 -0.44 6.92 -14.66
C THR A 704 0.89 6.44 -14.08
N VAL A 705 0.95 5.17 -13.69
CA VAL A 705 2.19 4.53 -13.29
C VAL A 705 2.60 3.46 -14.30
N PRO A 706 3.90 3.34 -14.63
CA PRO A 706 4.38 2.40 -15.64
C PRO A 706 4.39 0.95 -15.17
N VAL A 707 4.35 0.74 -13.85
CA VAL A 707 4.36 -0.58 -13.22
C VAL A 707 3.14 -0.70 -12.32
N HIS A 708 2.29 -1.64 -12.65
CA HIS A 708 1.16 -2.06 -11.83
C HIS A 708 1.66 -3.08 -10.79
N VAL A 709 1.27 -2.92 -9.53
CA VAL A 709 1.74 -3.72 -8.38
C VAL A 709 0.57 -4.41 -7.68
N PHE A 710 0.84 -5.29 -6.71
CA PHE A 710 -0.20 -6.10 -6.02
C PHE A 710 -1.00 -7.00 -6.96
N LEU A 711 -0.38 -7.45 -8.05
CA LEU A 711 -1.02 -8.30 -9.05
C LEU A 711 -1.04 -9.77 -8.61
N ASP A 712 -2.21 -10.39 -8.61
CA ASP A 712 -2.34 -11.85 -8.60
C ASP A 712 -2.30 -12.39 -10.04
N PHE A 713 -1.09 -12.66 -10.54
CA PHE A 713 -0.93 -13.03 -11.95
C PHE A 713 -1.62 -14.36 -12.29
N SER A 714 -1.78 -15.24 -11.31
CA SER A 714 -2.46 -16.54 -11.48
C SER A 714 -3.94 -16.44 -11.84
N THR A 715 -4.60 -15.32 -11.53
CA THR A 715 -6.03 -15.08 -11.76
C THR A 715 -6.30 -13.86 -12.63
N LEU A 716 -5.25 -13.20 -13.12
CA LEU A 716 -5.37 -12.12 -14.08
C LEU A 716 -5.99 -12.63 -15.38
N ASP A 717 -7.08 -12.00 -15.81
CA ASP A 717 -7.64 -12.23 -17.13
C ASP A 717 -6.71 -11.65 -18.20
N CYS A 718 -5.97 -12.56 -18.85
CA CYS A 718 -5.03 -12.22 -19.89
C CYS A 718 -4.76 -13.41 -20.83
N LYS A 719 -4.36 -13.08 -22.04
CA LYS A 719 -3.86 -14.04 -23.02
C LYS A 719 -2.34 -13.98 -23.04
N HIS A 720 -1.70 -15.11 -22.77
CA HIS A 720 -0.25 -15.24 -22.87
C HIS A 720 0.19 -15.22 -24.34
N LEU A 721 1.12 -14.32 -24.66
CA LEU A 721 1.67 -14.12 -25.99
C LEU A 721 3.11 -14.63 -26.14
N SER A 722 3.77 -15.03 -25.04
CA SER A 722 5.09 -15.65 -25.08
C SER A 722 5.29 -16.72 -24.00
N GLN A 723 6.39 -17.46 -24.09
CA GLN A 723 6.92 -18.17 -22.94
C GLN A 723 7.55 -17.18 -21.94
N SER A 724 7.78 -17.63 -20.71
CA SER A 724 8.56 -16.87 -19.73
C SER A 724 10.01 -16.73 -20.18
N VAL A 725 10.56 -15.54 -20.08
CA VAL A 725 11.95 -15.23 -20.42
C VAL A 725 12.68 -14.64 -19.22
N GLU A 726 13.95 -14.97 -19.05
CA GLU A 726 14.82 -14.30 -18.09
C GLU A 726 15.06 -12.85 -18.56
N LEU A 727 14.64 -11.90 -17.73
CA LEU A 727 14.86 -10.48 -17.98
C LEU A 727 16.26 -10.08 -17.54
N PHE A 728 16.62 -10.44 -16.30
CA PHE A 728 17.95 -10.18 -15.74
C PHE A 728 18.21 -10.92 -14.43
N VAL A 729 19.47 -10.85 -13.98
CA VAL A 729 19.97 -11.47 -12.75
C VAL A 729 20.57 -10.41 -11.83
N LEU A 730 20.22 -10.48 -10.55
CA LEU A 730 20.90 -9.78 -9.47
C LEU A 730 21.71 -10.79 -8.67
N ASP A 731 23.03 -10.68 -8.69
CA ASP A 731 23.93 -11.50 -7.89
C ASP A 731 24.34 -10.73 -6.63
N LEU A 732 23.83 -11.16 -5.48
CA LEU A 732 24.09 -10.52 -4.19
C LEU A 732 25.44 -10.95 -3.60
N MET A 733 26.11 -11.96 -4.17
CA MET A 733 27.43 -12.40 -3.75
C MET A 733 28.55 -11.88 -4.65
N ASP A 734 28.25 -11.47 -5.89
CA ASP A 734 29.23 -10.88 -6.81
C ASP A 734 29.53 -9.41 -6.50
N ALA A 735 30.78 -9.15 -6.06
CA ALA A 735 31.30 -7.81 -5.80
C ALA A 735 31.66 -7.02 -7.07
N THR A 736 31.75 -7.69 -8.22
CA THR A 736 32.10 -7.11 -9.52
C THR A 736 30.90 -6.82 -10.41
N SER A 737 29.69 -7.22 -9.99
CA SER A 737 28.46 -6.89 -10.70
C SER A 737 28.20 -5.38 -10.63
N THR A 738 28.81 -4.63 -11.55
CA THR A 738 28.30 -3.31 -11.91
C THR A 738 26.95 -3.56 -12.54
N LEU A 739 25.88 -3.27 -11.81
CA LEU A 739 24.52 -3.27 -12.33
C LEU A 739 24.53 -2.45 -13.62
N THR A 740 24.55 -3.14 -14.74
CA THR A 740 24.36 -2.46 -16.03
C THR A 740 22.90 -2.07 -15.98
N SER A 741 22.63 -0.78 -15.79
CA SER A 741 21.26 -0.30 -15.63
C SER A 741 20.37 -0.64 -16.81
N PHE A 742 20.93 -1.08 -17.94
CA PHE A 742 20.23 -1.37 -19.18
C PHE A 742 20.61 -2.75 -19.71
N MET A 743 19.60 -3.59 -19.95
CA MET A 743 19.72 -4.99 -20.35
C MET A 743 18.78 -5.26 -21.52
N HIS A 744 19.21 -6.10 -22.46
CA HIS A 744 18.38 -6.52 -23.58
C HIS A 744 18.18 -8.02 -23.54
N THR A 745 16.94 -8.46 -23.74
CA THR A 745 16.61 -9.87 -23.94
C THR A 745 15.66 -10.00 -25.14
N GLN A 746 15.71 -11.14 -25.81
CA GLN A 746 14.87 -11.44 -26.96
C GLN A 746 13.82 -12.47 -26.56
N VAL A 747 12.60 -12.26 -27.03
CA VAL A 747 11.49 -13.19 -26.80
C VAL A 747 10.71 -13.39 -28.09
N GLN A 748 10.33 -14.63 -28.36
CA GLN A 748 9.50 -14.96 -29.51
C GLN A 748 8.02 -15.00 -29.09
N ALA A 749 7.17 -14.35 -29.88
CA ALA A 749 5.73 -14.44 -29.70
C ALA A 749 5.23 -15.84 -30.05
N THR A 750 4.51 -16.48 -29.15
CA THR A 750 3.91 -17.82 -29.35
C THR A 750 2.51 -17.74 -29.97
N ALA A 751 1.87 -16.58 -29.89
CA ALA A 751 0.55 -16.32 -30.43
C ALA A 751 0.47 -14.90 -31.01
N ALA A 752 -0.40 -14.70 -32.00
CA ALA A 752 -0.72 -13.37 -32.49
C ALA A 752 -1.65 -12.65 -31.50
N GLY A 753 -1.49 -11.34 -31.34
CA GLY A 753 -2.30 -10.54 -30.42
C GLY A 753 -1.71 -9.15 -30.19
N ARG A 754 -2.23 -8.47 -29.17
CA ARG A 754 -1.82 -7.12 -28.81
C ARG A 754 -1.11 -7.13 -27.46
N ILE A 755 0.19 -6.86 -27.46
CA ILE A 755 0.97 -6.83 -26.22
C ILE A 755 0.59 -5.57 -25.44
N THR A 756 -0.07 -5.76 -24.30
CA THR A 756 -0.49 -4.67 -23.43
C THR A 756 0.39 -4.55 -22.20
N ALA A 757 1.02 -5.65 -21.75
CA ALA A 757 1.85 -5.63 -20.56
C ALA A 757 2.92 -6.73 -20.57
N VAL A 758 3.90 -6.56 -19.68
CA VAL A 758 4.90 -7.56 -19.31
C VAL A 758 4.82 -7.80 -17.79
N PRO A 759 3.98 -8.75 -17.33
CA PRO A 759 4.02 -9.27 -15.97
C PRO A 759 5.38 -9.87 -15.67
N PHE A 760 5.90 -9.62 -14.46
CA PHE A 760 7.18 -10.13 -14.00
C PHE A 760 7.13 -10.61 -12.55
N TRP A 761 8.02 -11.53 -12.24
CA TRP A 761 8.17 -12.19 -10.93
C TRP A 761 9.63 -12.64 -10.73
N TYR A 762 9.91 -13.22 -9.57
CA TYR A 762 11.27 -13.54 -9.15
C TYR A 762 11.42 -15.01 -8.80
N ASN A 763 12.55 -15.59 -9.20
CA ASN A 763 13.10 -16.78 -8.56
C ASN A 763 14.29 -16.35 -7.69
N ILE A 764 14.17 -16.61 -6.40
CA ILE A 764 15.09 -16.22 -5.34
C ILE A 764 15.93 -17.44 -4.98
N TYR A 765 17.20 -17.45 -5.38
CA TYR A 765 18.14 -18.54 -5.15
C TYR A 765 18.85 -18.34 -3.81
N LEU A 766 18.55 -19.20 -2.85
CA LEU A 766 19.19 -19.24 -1.53
C LEU A 766 20.58 -19.87 -1.62
N ASP A 767 20.75 -20.81 -2.55
CA ASP A 767 22.04 -21.31 -3.01
C ASP A 767 21.90 -21.77 -4.48
N GLN A 768 22.87 -22.54 -4.99
CA GLN A 768 22.85 -23.05 -6.37
C GLN A 768 21.70 -24.02 -6.70
N GLU A 769 21.10 -24.67 -5.70
CA GLU A 769 20.12 -25.76 -5.87
C GLU A 769 18.75 -25.43 -5.28
N ILE A 770 18.71 -24.53 -4.29
CA ILE A 770 17.54 -24.20 -3.47
C ILE A 770 17.07 -22.81 -3.86
N SER A 771 15.85 -22.73 -4.37
CA SER A 771 15.22 -21.46 -4.75
C SER A 771 13.75 -21.40 -4.33
N VAL A 772 13.27 -20.19 -4.08
CA VAL A 772 11.85 -19.89 -3.86
C VAL A 772 11.34 -19.01 -5.01
N SER A 773 10.14 -19.28 -5.51
CA SER A 773 9.52 -18.44 -6.55
C SER A 773 8.41 -17.58 -5.96
N THR A 774 8.38 -16.30 -6.32
CA THR A 774 7.30 -15.38 -5.95
C THR A 774 6.03 -15.59 -6.77
N LEU A 775 6.06 -16.46 -7.78
CA LEU A 775 4.89 -16.92 -8.55
C LEU A 775 4.29 -18.22 -7.99
N SER A 776 4.85 -18.75 -6.90
CA SER A 776 4.30 -19.98 -6.29
C SER A 776 2.89 -19.77 -5.76
N GLN A 777 2.06 -20.82 -5.79
CA GLN A 777 0.66 -20.76 -5.36
C GLN A 777 0.47 -20.23 -3.93
N ASN A 778 1.40 -20.56 -3.01
CA ASN A 778 1.35 -20.12 -1.61
C ASN A 778 2.28 -18.92 -1.35
N SER A 779 2.65 -18.19 -2.41
CA SER A 779 3.46 -16.97 -2.28
C SER A 779 2.75 -15.96 -1.38
N HIS A 780 3.51 -15.33 -0.50
CA HIS A 780 3.05 -14.17 0.27
C HIS A 780 3.40 -12.85 -0.44
N TRP A 781 4.15 -12.93 -1.54
CA TRP A 781 4.37 -11.82 -2.47
C TRP A 781 3.36 -11.88 -3.60
N LYS A 782 2.83 -10.71 -3.94
CA LYS A 782 2.14 -10.46 -5.21
C LYS A 782 3.18 -10.21 -6.32
N GLN A 783 2.71 -10.20 -7.55
CA GLN A 783 3.51 -9.91 -8.74
C GLN A 783 3.31 -8.46 -9.17
N ALA A 784 4.03 -8.05 -10.21
CA ALA A 784 3.89 -6.74 -10.82
C ALA A 784 3.91 -6.86 -12.35
N ALA A 785 3.44 -5.85 -13.05
CA ALA A 785 3.42 -5.80 -14.50
C ALA A 785 3.84 -4.44 -15.04
N ALA A 786 4.77 -4.42 -15.99
CA ALA A 786 5.07 -3.22 -16.76
C ALA A 786 3.99 -3.07 -17.84
N VAL A 787 3.17 -2.01 -17.75
CA VAL A 787 2.05 -1.80 -18.67
C VAL A 787 2.50 -0.87 -19.80
N LEU A 788 2.28 -1.31 -21.04
CA LEU A 788 2.61 -0.54 -22.24
C LEU A 788 1.52 0.51 -22.45
N GLN A 789 1.93 1.78 -22.48
CA GLN A 789 1.01 2.90 -22.78
C GLN A 789 0.48 2.82 -24.20
N GLU A 790 1.30 2.35 -25.13
CA GLU A 790 0.93 2.08 -26.51
C GLU A 790 1.08 0.57 -26.76
N PRO A 791 -0.04 -0.18 -26.78
CA PRO A 791 0.04 -1.61 -27.02
C PRO A 791 0.61 -1.95 -28.39
N LEU A 792 1.40 -3.02 -28.47
CA LEU A 792 2.11 -3.43 -29.68
C LEU A 792 1.44 -4.66 -30.32
N GLU A 793 1.01 -4.53 -31.57
CA GLU A 793 0.49 -5.66 -32.37
C GLU A 793 1.61 -6.62 -32.78
N VAL A 794 1.41 -7.92 -32.53
CA VAL A 794 2.41 -8.96 -32.81
C VAL A 794 1.79 -10.17 -33.52
N GLY A 795 2.52 -10.74 -34.47
CA GLY A 795 2.22 -12.02 -35.11
C GLY A 795 2.85 -13.22 -34.39
N ALA A 796 2.23 -14.40 -34.48
CA ALA A 796 2.83 -15.63 -33.95
C ALA A 796 4.16 -15.92 -34.68
N GLY A 797 5.22 -16.19 -33.91
CA GLY A 797 6.58 -16.44 -34.40
C GLY A 797 7.45 -15.19 -34.55
N GLU A 798 6.90 -13.98 -34.40
CA GLU A 798 7.68 -12.73 -34.46
C GLU A 798 8.66 -12.64 -33.27
N TRP A 799 9.87 -12.15 -33.54
CA TRP A 799 10.87 -11.88 -32.52
C TRP A 799 10.75 -10.44 -32.02
N LEU A 800 10.78 -10.29 -30.71
CA LEU A 800 10.68 -9.02 -30.02
C LEU A 800 11.89 -8.80 -29.13
N ARG A 801 12.29 -7.54 -29.03
CA ARG A 801 13.35 -7.10 -28.14
C ARG A 801 12.74 -6.45 -26.91
N LEU A 802 13.07 -6.99 -25.74
CA LEU A 802 12.76 -6.38 -24.46
C LEU A 802 13.98 -5.56 -24.00
N SER A 803 13.78 -4.27 -23.76
CA SER A 803 14.78 -3.42 -23.11
C SER A 803 14.37 -3.20 -21.66
N VAL A 804 15.16 -3.76 -20.75
CA VAL A 804 14.88 -3.75 -19.32
C VAL A 804 15.86 -2.82 -18.64
N LYS A 805 15.33 -1.86 -17.88
CA LYS A 805 16.13 -0.94 -17.08
C LYS A 805 15.78 -1.03 -15.61
N LEU A 806 16.79 -1.26 -14.78
CA LEU A 806 16.71 -1.18 -13.33
C LEU A 806 17.41 0.09 -12.86
N HIS A 807 16.65 1.02 -12.27
CA HIS A 807 17.19 2.21 -11.63
C HIS A 807 16.74 2.20 -10.17
N LYS A 808 17.70 2.25 -9.23
CA LYS A 808 17.46 2.05 -7.78
C LYS A 808 16.67 0.76 -7.50
N SER A 809 15.35 0.84 -7.36
CA SER A 809 14.42 -0.27 -7.12
C SER A 809 13.38 -0.46 -8.23
N THR A 810 13.31 0.46 -9.19
CA THR A 810 12.25 0.48 -10.20
C THR A 810 12.70 -0.23 -11.47
N ILE A 811 11.90 -1.21 -11.87
CA ILE A 811 12.05 -1.92 -13.14
C ILE A 811 11.20 -1.19 -14.19
N SER A 812 11.81 -0.86 -15.32
CA SER A 812 11.12 -0.38 -16.51
C SER A 812 11.40 -1.30 -17.67
N ILE A 813 10.36 -1.62 -18.45
CA ILE A 813 10.44 -2.55 -19.57
C ILE A 813 9.83 -1.87 -20.78
N SER A 814 10.56 -1.83 -21.90
CA SER A 814 10.01 -1.48 -23.22
C SER A 814 10.08 -2.70 -24.14
N VAL A 815 9.15 -2.75 -25.10
CA VAL A 815 9.04 -3.84 -26.06
C VAL A 815 9.08 -3.23 -27.45
N ASP A 816 10.04 -3.67 -28.26
CA ASP A 816 10.22 -3.22 -29.64
C ASP A 816 10.23 -4.42 -30.58
N LYS A 817 9.74 -4.24 -31.81
CA LYS A 817 9.90 -5.26 -32.86
C LYS A 817 11.38 -5.38 -33.20
N ASP A 818 11.87 -6.61 -33.31
CA ASP A 818 13.26 -6.82 -33.67
C ASP A 818 13.43 -6.75 -35.19
N ASP A 819 13.69 -5.54 -35.70
CA ASP A 819 13.91 -5.28 -37.14
C ASP A 819 15.24 -5.85 -37.67
N SER A 820 15.97 -6.65 -36.87
CA SER A 820 17.27 -7.23 -37.25
C SER A 820 17.18 -8.56 -38.00
N GLN A 821 15.99 -8.95 -38.50
CA GLN A 821 15.78 -10.11 -39.38
C GLN A 821 15.15 -9.74 -40.73
#